data_AF-A0A061AA53-F1
#
_entry.id   AF-A0A061AA53-F1
#
_cell.length_a   1.000
_cell.length_b   1.000
_cell.length_c   1.000
_cell.angle_alpha   90.00
_cell.angle_beta   90.00
_cell.angle_gamma   90.00
#
_symmetry.space_group_name_H-M   'P 1'
#
loop_
_entity.id
_entity.type
_entity.pdbx_description
1 polymer ?
#
loop_
_entity_poly.entity_id
_entity_poly.type
_entity_poly.pdbx_seq_one_letter_code
_entity_poly.pdbx_strand_id
1 'polypeptide(L)'
;MDNIDLINRLINITVTHREYGEGTIIEIIDNLVIVKFMDDQSIPFLFPGAFLTKHLTFKNPSYFSELKQTEDKNVMNRSDKGYIKFKDSLISDMKNKKLALNTFLYELDNEEYYNHLRRDAISIIYSTKGNPRYITLDKKLVVIAFLAMVAFKFYNGNFWDHVRDELKSLYIQYNNQQQLENVIRLIISDEFDNYSNLKITNALVHAAVPYNSIKKFFYFVYDIYRLNFGYRLDGLPLDEMVEITLNGVSKLLKNTLDNDNIDFNISENDNDPQKITKKTYTLIKSTKIAIINYSKEMVNIIRMMLEMINDWYYNNLTANEYPAPFKISFDEWILENKERLEQQRKYTTKTEYVTRPLFKIRKEDKIVLLVLPVIILKNIDKENLFKVEVMISDSDEITKLVFNKDYRILERIGYYSLDIFKIKIKKPLNGVKLEIKVEDEIIYTSGDSLNRDIMIFDQEGNERFNYKEYQGLTYIIYNKATNYSGNITRMEFYNVAVLMSQKDESYLIGNQIICLSSVMKPGIYGEIINQVLVHRNDHEIKLFKKVTYFVFESEHQLDELDFTINDRKVLISSDDKIILKRGIYFNYRIALNWDENDKGVKTIKIYNNNRQELKSETFILDPYFDFQVIKFNMEDMLLEYRMDSSLVLNIQNREKLDVSTHDMIRKCFSLGFDNIIYNIDPKIDRFKFDTSSDWILFDSTDFKSNKLIISSNVKKCEILNANNNILFESLPLVNKNGSTEIDISYFSQLRKGNDFVKIKVIFMDDRFNEMKVYLRPTVISCNTMSLNSHVSIDFNIMEFKKDALKLIIKKQNEIIYDKTLTDTLVNINQIEPFEKHYMYVIQKENLFLGTNHRELYKQTLVYYNYNHLESHSFNLNDIILWNQDVEQKINIRNQSVKFNKKIENINIDGNDNNLYEITCSWKNEPIIAKVDYDENLYISFKIGFSELQSIGAYIQDETSVYNNKNYSDIDYYDDLDIDLNLDKFVRFQKFQEMKVNCDKSEKLMKILYMLGKAYMLGEGVEKSRSIAYSLWEESASLGNIEAMVSLANSYYSGSGISQNEELKYKNIALKFYESAAKMGHPIAKEKMELLQIKIPVILEIDPRKDFIK
;
A
#
# COMPACT_ATOMS: atom_id res chain seq x y z
N MET A 1 47.70 49.50 1.82
CA MET A 1 49.07 48.95 1.98
C MET A 1 49.62 48.43 0.65
N ASP A 2 48.86 48.51 -0.45
CA ASP A 2 49.16 47.82 -1.72
C ASP A 2 50.30 48.45 -2.54
N ASN A 3 50.96 49.47 -2.00
CA ASN A 3 52.05 50.17 -2.65
C ASN A 3 53.32 50.05 -1.81
N ILE A 4 53.83 48.81 -1.71
CA ILE A 4 55.07 48.45 -0.99
C ILE A 4 56.24 49.35 -1.43
N ASP A 5 56.24 49.77 -2.69
CA ASP A 5 57.27 50.64 -3.27
C ASP A 5 57.21 52.08 -2.72
N LEU A 6 56.02 52.60 -2.39
CA LEU A 6 55.90 53.86 -1.67
C LEU A 6 56.32 53.69 -0.20
N ILE A 7 55.87 52.63 0.47
CA ILE A 7 56.18 52.37 1.89
C ILE A 7 57.69 52.26 2.10
N ASN A 8 58.40 51.50 1.26
CA ASN A 8 59.85 51.37 1.33
C ASN A 8 60.57 52.70 1.09
N ARG A 9 60.05 53.55 0.21
CA ARG A 9 60.60 54.90 -0.03
C ARG A 9 60.33 55.87 1.13
N LEU A 10 59.30 55.62 1.94
CA LEU A 10 58.98 56.44 3.11
C LEU A 10 59.87 56.13 4.31
N ILE A 11 60.53 54.97 4.36
CA ILE A 11 61.50 54.63 5.40
C ILE A 11 62.73 55.55 5.26
N ASN A 12 63.24 56.02 6.39
CA ASN A 12 64.30 57.03 6.55
C ASN A 12 63.96 58.46 6.12
N ILE A 13 62.69 58.77 5.82
CA ILE A 13 62.26 60.15 5.54
C ILE A 13 62.11 60.93 6.84
N THR A 14 62.55 62.19 6.83
CA THR A 14 62.33 63.15 7.90
C THR A 14 60.93 63.76 7.86
N VAL A 15 60.29 63.73 9.02
CA VAL A 15 58.95 64.26 9.28
C VAL A 15 58.99 65.17 10.50
N THR A 16 58.04 66.09 10.58
CA THR A 16 57.86 66.99 11.72
C THR A 16 56.58 66.64 12.46
N HIS A 17 56.67 66.52 13.79
CA HIS A 17 55.54 66.40 14.69
C HIS A 17 55.39 67.68 15.53
N ARG A 18 54.15 68.12 15.78
CA ARG A 18 53.87 69.38 16.50
C ARG A 18 54.46 69.44 17.91
N GLU A 19 54.50 68.30 18.60
CA GLU A 19 54.96 68.21 20.00
C GLU A 19 56.38 67.64 20.13
N TYR A 20 56.83 66.80 19.20
CA TYR A 20 58.09 66.05 19.32
C TYR A 20 59.20 66.55 18.37
N GLY A 21 58.93 67.59 17.58
CA GLY A 21 59.90 68.20 16.68
C GLY A 21 60.21 67.35 15.44
N GLU A 22 61.44 67.42 14.93
CA GLU A 22 61.89 66.62 13.79
C GLU A 22 62.16 65.17 14.20
N GLY A 23 61.68 64.23 13.39
CA GLY A 23 61.94 62.82 13.56
C GLY A 23 62.05 62.10 12.22
N THR A 24 62.57 60.88 12.25
CA THR A 24 62.83 60.07 11.06
C THR A 24 61.95 58.83 11.09
N ILE A 25 61.25 58.54 9.99
CA ILE A 25 60.49 57.30 9.86
C ILE A 25 61.50 56.15 9.86
N ILE A 26 61.45 55.28 10.85
CA ILE A 26 62.34 54.12 10.94
C ILE A 26 61.68 52.84 10.46
N GLU A 27 60.36 52.73 10.59
CA GLU A 27 59.63 51.53 10.22
C GLU A 27 58.17 51.87 9.92
N ILE A 28 57.56 51.11 9.00
CA ILE A 28 56.10 51.16 8.77
C ILE A 28 55.57 49.74 8.87
N ILE A 29 54.79 49.45 9.91
CA ILE A 29 54.21 48.13 10.18
C ILE A 29 52.69 48.26 10.25
N ASP A 30 51.95 47.42 9.53
CA ASP A 30 50.48 47.46 9.45
C ASP A 30 49.92 48.85 9.07
N ASN A 31 49.34 49.57 10.03
CA ASN A 31 48.83 50.93 9.87
C ASN A 31 49.62 51.91 10.74
N LEU A 32 50.87 51.60 11.09
CA LEU A 32 51.71 52.44 11.92
C LEU A 32 52.94 52.91 11.16
N VAL A 33 53.25 54.19 11.31
CA VAL A 33 54.55 54.78 10.98
C VAL A 33 55.30 55.02 12.28
N ILE A 34 56.43 54.36 12.47
CA ILE A 34 57.29 54.52 13.63
C ILE A 34 58.28 55.63 13.30
N VAL A 35 58.23 56.71 14.08
CA VAL A 35 59.10 57.87 13.89
C VAL A 35 60.03 57.99 15.10
N LYS A 36 61.33 58.04 14.84
CA LYS A 36 62.36 58.27 15.84
C LYS A 36 62.69 59.76 15.93
N PHE A 37 62.45 60.39 17.08
CA PHE A 37 62.72 61.81 17.32
C PHE A 37 64.09 62.03 17.97
N MET A 38 64.51 63.30 18.03
CA MET A 38 65.85 63.73 18.51
C MET A 38 66.25 63.21 19.90
N ASP A 39 65.30 62.93 20.79
CA ASP A 39 65.56 62.37 22.14
C ASP A 39 65.72 60.83 22.14
N ASP A 40 66.03 60.23 20.99
CA ASP A 40 66.12 58.78 20.76
C ASP A 40 64.79 58.00 21.00
N GLN A 41 63.69 58.70 21.24
CA GLN A 41 62.37 58.11 21.43
C GLN A 41 61.73 57.74 20.08
N SER A 42 61.35 56.47 19.94
CA SER A 42 60.56 55.97 18.80
C SER A 42 59.08 55.97 19.13
N ILE A 43 58.31 56.78 18.42
CA ILE A 43 56.88 56.96 18.65
C ILE A 43 56.10 56.49 17.41
N PRO A 44 55.16 55.55 17.56
CA PRO A 44 54.31 55.07 16.47
C PRO A 44 53.08 55.95 16.25
N PHE A 45 52.81 56.33 15.01
CA PHE A 45 51.63 57.10 14.59
C PHE A 45 50.79 56.34 13.56
N LEU A 46 49.49 56.64 13.45
CA LEU A 46 48.63 56.00 12.46
C LEU A 46 49.02 56.42 11.02
N PHE A 47 49.18 55.46 10.12
CA PHE A 47 49.51 55.67 8.71
C PHE A 47 48.32 55.28 7.81
N PRO A 48 47.97 56.08 6.78
CA PRO A 48 48.48 57.41 6.45
C PRO A 48 47.84 58.53 7.31
N GLY A 49 46.90 58.20 8.19
CA GLY A 49 46.02 59.16 8.89
C GLY A 49 46.74 60.30 9.62
N ALA A 50 47.89 60.04 10.25
CA ALA A 50 48.68 61.07 10.94
C ALA A 50 49.22 62.14 9.98
N PHE A 51 49.46 61.80 8.71
CA PHE A 51 49.87 62.77 7.69
C PHE A 51 48.68 63.59 7.19
N LEU A 52 47.55 62.94 6.97
CA LEU A 52 46.32 63.60 6.48
C LEU A 52 45.74 64.60 7.49
N THR A 53 45.81 64.24 8.77
CA THR A 53 45.39 65.08 9.90
C THR A 53 46.45 66.11 10.31
N LYS A 54 47.60 66.15 9.62
CA LYS A 54 48.75 67.04 9.90
C LYS A 54 49.28 66.92 11.33
N HIS A 55 49.20 65.73 11.92
CA HIS A 55 49.95 65.39 13.13
C HIS A 55 51.42 65.14 12.79
N LEU A 56 51.67 64.47 11.67
CA LEU A 56 52.98 64.39 11.04
C LEU A 56 52.97 65.14 9.71
N THR A 57 54.06 65.84 9.41
CA THR A 57 54.25 66.53 8.13
C THR A 57 55.57 66.13 7.51
N PHE A 58 55.56 65.72 6.24
CA PHE A 58 56.79 65.45 5.50
C PHE A 58 57.58 66.75 5.33
N LYS A 59 58.89 66.71 5.60
CA LYS A 59 59.77 67.85 5.38
C LYS A 59 59.88 68.18 3.88
N ASN A 60 59.86 67.17 3.03
CA ASN A 60 59.71 67.34 1.57
C ASN A 60 58.22 67.17 1.17
N PRO A 61 57.56 68.24 0.69
CA PRO A 61 56.15 68.22 0.31
C PRO A 61 55.80 67.23 -0.81
N SER A 62 56.76 66.82 -1.64
CA SER A 62 56.51 65.90 -2.76
C SER A 62 55.96 64.55 -2.29
N TYR A 63 56.43 64.05 -1.14
CA TYR A 63 55.94 62.80 -0.55
C TYR A 63 54.50 62.92 -0.07
N PHE A 64 54.07 64.10 0.39
CA PHE A 64 52.66 64.33 0.74
C PHE A 64 51.78 64.28 -0.51
N SER A 65 52.24 64.85 -1.62
CA SER A 65 51.54 64.80 -2.91
C SER A 65 51.45 63.37 -3.46
N GLU A 66 52.51 62.57 -3.34
CA GLU A 66 52.50 61.14 -3.70
C GLU A 66 51.60 60.30 -2.78
N LEU A 67 51.60 60.59 -1.47
CA LEU A 67 50.72 59.96 -0.49
C LEU A 67 49.24 60.27 -0.79
N LYS A 68 48.95 61.50 -1.20
CA LYS A 68 47.60 61.94 -1.55
C LYS A 68 47.16 61.39 -2.92
N GLN A 69 48.06 61.32 -3.89
CA GLN A 69 47.79 60.67 -5.18
C GLN A 69 47.57 59.16 -5.06
N THR A 70 48.14 58.51 -4.05
CA THR A 70 47.87 57.09 -3.78
C THR A 70 46.54 56.87 -3.05
N GLU A 71 46.03 57.85 -2.30
CA GLU A 71 44.62 57.87 -1.88
C GLU A 71 43.66 58.18 -3.04
N ASP A 72 43.97 59.17 -3.88
CA ASP A 72 43.11 59.57 -5.01
C ASP A 72 43.12 58.55 -6.17
N LYS A 73 44.18 57.73 -6.31
CA LYS A 73 44.24 56.59 -7.26
C LYS A 73 43.55 55.33 -6.76
N ASN A 74 43.10 55.27 -5.50
CA ASN A 74 42.05 54.35 -5.09
C ASN A 74 40.70 54.85 -5.61
N VAL A 75 40.55 54.90 -6.94
CA VAL A 75 39.24 54.84 -7.56
C VAL A 75 38.61 53.55 -7.07
N MET A 76 37.70 53.63 -6.09
CA MET A 76 37.07 52.50 -5.40
C MET A 76 37.13 51.22 -6.24
N ASN A 77 38.06 50.33 -5.90
CA ASN A 77 38.16 49.05 -6.60
C ASN A 77 36.84 48.29 -6.39
N ARG A 78 36.55 47.32 -7.26
CA ARG A 78 35.35 46.46 -7.07
C ARG A 78 35.33 45.81 -5.67
N SER A 79 36.49 45.52 -5.10
CA SER A 79 36.64 44.98 -3.74
C SER A 79 36.24 45.98 -2.65
N ASP A 80 36.65 47.25 -2.72
CA ASP A 80 36.23 48.31 -1.77
C ASP A 80 34.71 48.52 -1.76
N LYS A 81 34.08 48.51 -2.94
CA LYS A 81 32.61 48.59 -3.04
C LYS A 81 31.92 47.37 -2.44
N GLY A 82 32.53 46.19 -2.57
CA GLY A 82 32.06 44.96 -1.97
C GLY A 82 32.17 45.00 -0.44
N TYR A 83 33.31 45.41 0.09
CA TYR A 83 33.53 45.56 1.53
C TYR A 83 32.58 46.58 2.16
N ILE A 84 32.34 47.73 1.51
CA ILE A 84 31.38 48.72 2.02
C ILE A 84 29.98 48.11 2.13
N LYS A 85 29.51 47.41 1.09
CA LYS A 85 28.21 46.71 1.13
C LYS A 85 28.16 45.66 2.23
N PHE A 86 29.22 44.87 2.36
CA PHE A 86 29.36 43.87 3.42
C PHE A 86 29.26 44.50 4.81
N LYS A 87 30.05 45.56 5.07
CA LYS A 87 30.04 46.30 6.34
C LYS A 87 28.67 46.94 6.63
N ASP A 88 28.05 47.57 5.64
CA ASP A 88 26.74 48.20 5.81
C ASP A 88 25.66 47.15 6.12
N SER A 89 25.70 45.98 5.45
CA SER A 89 24.83 44.84 5.75
C SER A 89 25.05 44.33 7.17
N LEU A 90 26.31 44.15 7.58
CA LEU A 90 26.70 43.67 8.90
C LEU A 90 26.19 44.57 10.02
N ILE A 91 26.37 45.89 9.86
CA ILE A 91 25.86 46.88 10.82
C ILE A 91 24.33 46.87 10.83
N SER A 92 23.68 46.83 9.67
CA SER A 92 22.22 46.80 9.56
C SER A 92 21.62 45.57 10.23
N ASP A 93 22.18 44.39 9.98
CA ASP A 93 21.75 43.13 10.57
C ASP A 93 21.90 43.15 12.10
N MET A 94 23.06 43.59 12.61
CA MET A 94 23.28 43.68 14.06
C MET A 94 22.34 44.69 14.74
N LYS A 95 22.04 45.84 14.11
CA LYS A 95 21.01 46.80 14.60
C LYS A 95 19.64 46.16 14.72
N ASN A 96 19.31 45.26 13.79
CA ASN A 96 18.06 44.50 13.79
C ASN A 96 18.11 43.25 14.68
N LYS A 97 19.05 43.19 15.64
CA LYS A 97 19.27 42.07 16.56
C LYS A 97 19.57 40.75 15.85
N LYS A 98 20.29 40.79 14.73
CA LYS A 98 20.82 39.57 14.11
C LYS A 98 22.23 39.24 14.57
N LEU A 99 22.60 37.97 14.50
CA LEU A 99 23.97 37.51 14.79
C LEU A 99 24.91 37.99 13.69
N ALA A 100 26.09 38.51 14.09
CA ALA A 100 27.08 38.99 13.12
C ALA A 100 27.57 37.85 12.22
N LEU A 101 27.70 36.64 12.79
CA LEU A 101 28.08 35.44 12.07
C LEU A 101 27.23 35.21 10.82
N ASN A 102 25.91 35.39 10.87
CA ASN A 102 25.03 35.14 9.73
C ASN A 102 25.38 36.03 8.53
N THR A 103 25.86 37.25 8.78
CA THR A 103 26.22 38.20 7.71
C THR A 103 27.60 37.90 7.11
N PHE A 104 28.56 37.42 7.90
CA PHE A 104 29.93 37.15 7.42
C PHE A 104 30.26 35.70 7.14
N LEU A 105 29.31 34.77 7.31
CA LEU A 105 29.53 33.33 7.22
C LEU A 105 30.19 32.88 5.90
N TYR A 106 29.79 33.49 4.78
CA TYR A 106 30.33 33.18 3.44
C TYR A 106 31.58 33.99 3.09
N GLU A 107 31.96 34.97 3.91
CA GLU A 107 33.12 35.85 3.72
C GLU A 107 34.28 35.53 4.69
N LEU A 108 34.19 34.41 5.43
CA LEU A 108 35.17 34.03 6.46
C LEU A 108 36.59 33.84 5.92
N ASP A 109 36.71 33.36 4.69
CA ASP A 109 37.99 33.13 4.00
C ASP A 109 38.46 34.37 3.20
N ASN A 110 37.66 35.44 3.19
CA ASN A 110 38.00 36.69 2.51
C ASN A 110 38.94 37.53 3.38
N GLU A 111 40.24 37.27 3.24
CA GLU A 111 41.30 37.98 3.97
C GLU A 111 41.28 39.50 3.72
N GLU A 112 40.83 39.96 2.55
CA GLU A 112 40.69 41.39 2.27
C GLU A 112 39.64 42.03 3.19
N TYR A 113 38.45 41.44 3.29
CA TYR A 113 37.36 41.95 4.13
C TYR A 113 37.70 41.90 5.61
N TYR A 114 38.33 40.81 6.06
CA TYR A 114 38.84 40.70 7.43
C TYR A 114 39.82 41.82 7.76
N ASN A 115 40.78 42.07 6.87
CA ASN A 115 41.77 43.13 7.06
C ASN A 115 41.15 44.53 7.04
N HIS A 116 40.20 44.81 6.15
CA HIS A 116 39.49 46.10 6.15
C HIS A 116 38.69 46.30 7.45
N LEU A 117 38.00 45.28 7.94
CA LEU A 117 37.25 45.34 9.20
C LEU A 117 38.19 45.54 10.40
N ARG A 118 39.34 44.87 10.41
CA ARG A 118 40.42 45.07 11.39
C ARG A 118 40.92 46.51 11.38
N ARG A 119 41.19 47.09 10.20
CA ARG A 119 41.64 48.48 10.06
C ARG A 119 40.60 49.48 10.56
N ASP A 120 39.33 49.28 10.21
CA ASP A 120 38.22 50.13 10.66
C ASP A 120 38.09 50.06 12.20
N ALA A 121 38.15 48.86 12.79
CA ALA A 121 38.12 48.66 14.23
C ALA A 121 39.31 49.33 14.95
N ILE A 122 40.53 49.18 14.43
CA ILE A 122 41.73 49.83 14.97
C ILE A 122 41.58 51.35 14.97
N SER A 123 41.13 51.91 13.85
CA SER A 123 40.91 53.36 13.69
C SER A 123 39.87 53.88 14.69
N ILE A 124 38.76 53.16 14.84
CA ILE A 124 37.70 53.50 15.79
C ILE A 124 38.24 53.46 17.22
N ILE A 125 38.87 52.36 17.65
CA ILE A 125 39.43 52.22 19.00
C ILE A 125 40.48 53.30 19.27
N TYR A 126 41.37 53.58 18.31
CA TYR A 126 42.39 54.62 18.47
C TYR A 126 41.80 56.01 18.65
N SER A 127 40.78 56.36 17.84
CA SER A 127 40.13 57.67 17.89
C SER A 127 39.41 57.97 19.21
N THR A 128 39.28 56.97 20.09
CA THR A 128 38.49 57.06 21.34
C THR A 128 39.34 57.29 22.58
N LYS A 129 40.67 57.45 22.43
CA LYS A 129 41.66 57.68 23.51
C LYS A 129 41.11 58.60 24.62
N GLY A 130 40.58 58.00 25.68
CA GLY A 130 40.20 58.66 26.93
C GLY A 130 38.69 58.78 27.23
N ASN A 131 37.77 58.67 26.26
CA ASN A 131 36.33 58.78 26.56
C ASN A 131 35.41 58.03 25.58
N PRO A 132 35.15 56.73 25.82
CA PRO A 132 34.30 55.90 24.94
C PRO A 132 32.81 56.27 24.97
N ARG A 133 32.37 57.24 25.79
CA ARG A 133 30.96 57.66 25.92
C ARG A 133 30.37 58.36 24.69
N TYR A 134 31.19 58.79 23.72
CA TYR A 134 30.76 59.57 22.56
C TYR A 134 30.94 58.85 21.20
N ILE A 135 30.94 57.52 21.19
CA ILE A 135 31.03 56.72 19.96
C ILE A 135 29.62 56.44 19.43
N THR A 136 29.39 56.67 18.14
CA THR A 136 28.13 56.32 17.48
C THR A 136 27.90 54.81 17.49
N LEU A 137 26.64 54.38 17.55
CA LEU A 137 26.27 52.96 17.55
C LEU A 137 26.95 52.19 16.40
N ASP A 138 26.91 52.73 15.18
CA ASP A 138 27.49 52.12 13.98
C ASP A 138 28.98 51.81 14.16
N LYS A 139 29.72 52.73 14.79
CA LYS A 139 31.15 52.52 15.08
C LYS A 139 31.36 51.47 16.16
N LYS A 140 30.50 51.39 17.18
CA LYS A 140 30.55 50.31 18.19
C LYS A 140 30.30 48.95 17.52
N LEU A 141 29.31 48.86 16.63
CA LEU A 141 28.96 47.62 15.94
C LEU A 141 30.09 47.11 15.04
N VAL A 142 30.83 48.00 14.36
CA VAL A 142 32.03 47.61 13.60
C VAL A 142 33.08 46.94 14.50
N VAL A 143 33.33 47.52 15.69
CA VAL A 143 34.28 46.95 16.66
C VAL A 143 33.77 45.59 17.19
N ILE A 144 32.48 45.49 17.53
CA ILE A 144 31.88 44.22 17.99
C ILE A 144 31.97 43.16 16.89
N ALA A 145 31.69 43.52 15.64
CA ALA A 145 31.73 42.58 14.52
C ALA A 145 33.16 42.08 14.22
N PHE A 146 34.15 42.97 14.27
CA PHE A 146 35.56 42.58 14.19
C PHE A 146 35.92 41.59 15.30
N LEU A 147 35.60 41.91 16.55
CA LEU A 147 35.88 41.04 17.69
C LEU A 147 35.11 39.72 17.63
N ALA A 148 33.91 39.71 17.04
CA ALA A 148 33.15 38.50 16.77
C ALA A 148 33.83 37.62 15.71
N MET A 149 34.43 38.20 14.66
CA MET A 149 35.23 37.44 13.70
C MET A 149 36.51 36.87 14.33
N VAL A 150 37.20 37.63 15.19
CA VAL A 150 38.36 37.14 15.96
C VAL A 150 37.94 35.99 16.88
N ALA A 151 36.82 36.15 17.59
CA ALA A 151 36.24 35.10 18.41
C ALA A 151 35.88 33.86 17.58
N PHE A 152 35.27 34.03 16.40
CA PHE A 152 34.93 32.91 15.54
C PHE A 152 36.18 32.16 15.08
N LYS A 153 37.17 32.85 14.51
CA LYS A 153 38.37 32.22 13.93
C LYS A 153 39.27 31.57 14.98
N PHE A 154 39.51 32.22 16.12
CA PHE A 154 40.66 31.87 16.97
C PHE A 154 40.31 31.39 18.39
N TYR A 155 39.06 31.58 18.86
CA TYR A 155 38.74 31.29 20.26
C TYR A 155 38.96 29.82 20.63
N ASN A 156 39.81 29.62 21.65
CA ASN A 156 40.20 28.32 22.21
C ASN A 156 40.02 28.26 23.74
N GLY A 157 39.32 29.24 24.32
CA GLY A 157 39.19 29.45 25.77
C GLY A 157 39.73 30.81 26.23
N ASN A 158 40.79 31.32 25.57
CA ASN A 158 41.43 32.58 25.93
C ASN A 158 41.17 33.68 24.89
N PHE A 159 40.10 34.47 25.08
CA PHE A 159 39.72 35.51 24.12
C PHE A 159 40.74 36.65 23.99
N TRP A 160 41.28 37.14 25.11
CA TRP A 160 42.15 38.33 25.12
C TRP A 160 43.54 38.11 24.51
N ASP A 161 44.04 36.87 24.50
CA ASP A 161 45.30 36.53 23.83
C ASP A 161 45.20 36.86 22.33
N HIS A 162 44.16 36.35 21.67
CA HIS A 162 43.91 36.61 20.24
C HIS A 162 43.62 38.08 19.94
N VAL A 163 42.89 38.77 20.82
CA VAL A 163 42.66 40.22 20.66
C VAL A 163 43.97 41.00 20.77
N ARG A 164 44.90 40.58 21.64
CA ARG A 164 46.23 41.20 21.76
C ARG A 164 47.07 40.97 20.52
N ASP A 165 47.04 39.77 19.96
CA ASP A 165 47.78 39.45 18.73
C ASP A 165 47.24 40.27 17.54
N GLU A 166 45.92 40.31 17.37
CA GLU A 166 45.28 41.03 16.28
C GLU A 166 45.39 42.56 16.41
N LEU A 167 45.39 43.10 17.63
CA LEU A 167 45.50 44.55 17.89
C LEU A 167 46.88 44.97 18.39
N LYS A 168 47.93 44.19 18.11
CA LYS A 168 49.30 44.41 18.61
C LYS A 168 49.79 45.85 18.40
N SER A 169 49.45 46.44 17.26
CA SER A 169 49.75 47.84 16.92
C SER A 169 49.18 48.85 17.93
N LEU A 170 47.95 48.65 18.41
CA LEU A 170 47.34 49.50 19.43
C LEU A 170 47.95 49.28 20.81
N TYR A 171 48.29 48.04 21.17
CA TYR A 171 48.90 47.76 22.47
C TYR A 171 50.28 48.41 22.62
N ILE A 172 51.04 48.56 21.53
CA ILE A 172 52.32 49.30 21.54
C ILE A 172 52.09 50.80 21.85
N GLN A 173 50.95 51.36 21.45
CA GLN A 173 50.61 52.78 21.63
C GLN A 173 50.01 53.13 23.00
N TYR A 174 49.57 52.14 23.77
CA TYR A 174 49.02 52.31 25.11
C TYR A 174 50.05 51.84 26.13
N ASN A 175 50.51 52.74 27.01
CA ASN A 175 51.48 52.41 28.06
C ASN A 175 50.96 51.41 29.11
N ASN A 176 49.66 51.10 29.10
CA ASN A 176 49.02 50.14 30.01
C ASN A 176 48.01 49.27 29.27
N GLN A 177 48.28 47.96 29.20
CA GLN A 177 47.42 46.96 28.54
C GLN A 177 45.99 46.96 29.11
N GLN A 178 45.84 47.11 30.44
CA GLN A 178 44.54 47.12 31.09
C GLN A 178 43.71 48.34 30.69
N GLN A 179 44.35 49.47 30.37
CA GLN A 179 43.61 50.67 29.92
C GLN A 179 42.97 50.43 28.55
N LEU A 180 43.70 49.86 27.60
CA LEU A 180 43.16 49.55 26.27
C LEU A 180 42.05 48.49 26.35
N GLU A 181 42.26 47.42 27.14
CA GLU A 181 41.22 46.41 27.35
C GLU A 181 39.96 47.00 28.00
N ASN A 182 40.12 47.94 28.95
CA ASN A 182 38.99 48.65 29.55
C ASN A 182 38.23 49.51 28.53
N VAL A 183 38.95 50.20 27.62
CA VAL A 183 38.33 50.95 26.51
C VAL A 183 37.52 50.00 25.63
N ILE A 184 38.10 48.87 25.23
CA ILE A 184 37.42 47.85 24.41
C ILE A 184 36.19 47.31 25.14
N ARG A 185 36.30 46.99 26.44
CA ARG A 185 35.17 46.50 27.27
C ARG A 185 34.02 47.52 27.32
N LEU A 186 34.33 48.81 27.44
CA LEU A 186 33.32 49.88 27.43
C LEU A 186 32.65 50.05 26.06
N ILE A 187 33.37 49.79 24.96
CA ILE A 187 32.78 49.82 23.62
C ILE A 187 31.77 48.69 23.44
N ILE A 188 32.02 47.51 24.01
CA ILE A 188 31.20 46.30 23.82
C ILE A 188 30.12 46.06 24.89
N SER A 189 30.07 46.85 25.97
CA SER A 189 29.22 46.60 27.15
C SER A 189 27.77 47.09 27.06
N ASP A 190 27.40 47.96 26.11
CA ASP A 190 26.24 48.84 26.31
C ASP A 190 24.87 48.37 25.76
N GLU A 191 24.72 47.20 25.13
CA GLU A 191 23.46 46.91 24.39
C GLU A 191 22.63 45.68 24.78
N PHE A 192 23.09 44.78 25.67
CA PHE A 192 22.31 43.57 26.00
C PHE A 192 22.44 43.15 27.48
N ASP A 193 22.16 44.07 28.40
CA ASP A 193 22.09 43.76 29.83
C ASP A 193 20.77 43.07 30.19
N ASN A 194 20.83 41.73 30.25
CA ASN A 194 20.04 40.94 31.21
C ASN A 194 20.90 39.85 31.91
N TYR A 195 22.19 39.72 31.57
CA TYR A 195 23.13 38.80 32.23
C TYR A 195 24.40 39.57 32.64
N SER A 196 24.26 40.35 33.71
CA SER A 196 25.17 41.40 34.18
C SER A 196 26.56 40.95 34.68
N ASN A 197 26.98 39.69 34.49
CA ASN A 197 28.19 39.16 35.13
C ASN A 197 29.37 38.82 34.20
N LEU A 198 29.33 39.10 32.89
CA LEU A 198 30.48 38.84 32.01
C LEU A 198 30.71 39.95 30.97
N LYS A 199 31.87 40.62 31.05
CA LYS A 199 32.25 41.78 30.20
C LYS A 199 32.86 41.40 28.83
N ILE A 200 32.88 40.12 28.46
CA ILE A 200 33.49 39.59 27.20
C ILE A 200 32.42 39.02 26.26
N THR A 201 31.19 38.89 26.74
CA THR A 201 30.18 37.98 26.19
C THR A 201 29.61 38.43 24.86
N ASN A 202 29.56 39.74 24.58
CA ASN A 202 28.86 40.25 23.40
C ASN A 202 29.53 39.82 22.08
N ALA A 203 30.86 39.96 21.98
CA ALA A 203 31.62 39.49 20.82
C ALA A 203 31.54 37.96 20.65
N LEU A 204 31.65 37.20 21.74
CA LEU A 204 31.53 35.74 21.71
C LEU A 204 30.11 35.25 21.38
N VAL A 205 29.07 36.03 21.73
CA VAL A 205 27.67 35.74 21.38
C VAL A 205 27.42 36.00 19.91
N HIS A 206 27.91 37.13 19.37
CA HIS A 206 27.80 37.44 17.94
C HIS A 206 28.63 36.51 17.04
N ALA A 207 29.66 35.84 17.59
CA ALA A 207 30.37 34.74 16.94
C ALA A 207 29.55 33.43 16.91
N ALA A 208 28.45 33.34 17.67
CA ALA A 208 27.50 32.23 17.82
C ALA A 208 28.14 30.88 18.21
N VAL A 209 28.89 30.27 17.28
CA VAL A 209 29.60 29.00 17.44
C VAL A 209 31.04 29.19 16.94
N PRO A 210 32.02 29.42 17.83
CA PRO A 210 33.42 29.56 17.44
C PRO A 210 33.96 28.34 16.71
N TYR A 211 34.95 28.53 15.84
CA TYR A 211 35.51 27.52 14.94
C TYR A 211 35.85 26.21 15.66
N ASN A 212 36.67 26.31 16.72
CA ASN A 212 37.11 25.17 17.53
C ASN A 212 35.98 24.45 18.28
N SER A 213 34.78 25.04 18.33
CA SER A 213 33.59 24.47 18.96
C SER A 213 32.58 23.90 17.96
N ILE A 214 32.73 24.13 16.65
CA ILE A 214 31.79 23.66 15.62
C ILE A 214 31.67 22.14 15.65
N LYS A 215 32.79 21.40 15.73
CA LYS A 215 32.76 19.93 15.83
C LYS A 215 31.95 19.44 17.03
N LYS A 216 32.09 20.08 18.20
CA LYS A 216 31.27 19.78 19.38
C LYS A 216 29.80 20.14 19.16
N PHE A 217 29.55 21.24 18.45
CA PHE A 217 28.22 21.68 18.08
C PHE A 217 27.52 20.70 17.12
N PHE A 218 28.25 20.03 16.22
CA PHE A 218 27.69 18.98 15.36
C PHE A 218 27.11 17.81 16.14
N TYR A 219 27.67 17.42 17.29
CA TYR A 219 27.03 16.40 18.14
C TYR A 219 25.66 16.85 18.65
N PHE A 220 25.52 18.12 19.02
CA PHE A 220 24.24 18.70 19.41
C PHE A 220 23.25 18.75 18.26
N VAL A 221 23.67 19.21 17.08
CA VAL A 221 22.80 19.24 15.90
C VAL A 221 22.42 17.83 15.44
N TYR A 222 23.33 16.86 15.52
CA TYR A 222 23.05 15.46 15.20
C TYR A 222 22.04 14.83 16.15
N ASP A 223 22.10 15.15 17.44
CA ASP A 223 21.09 14.68 18.38
C ASP A 223 19.72 15.32 18.11
N ILE A 224 19.66 16.59 17.70
CA ILE A 224 18.42 17.20 17.18
C ILE A 224 17.93 16.40 15.96
N TYR A 225 18.79 16.11 14.99
CA TYR A 225 18.45 15.33 13.80
C TYR A 225 17.87 13.95 14.13
N ARG A 226 18.50 13.24 15.07
CA ARG A 226 18.06 11.91 15.52
C ARG A 226 16.76 11.99 16.31
N LEU A 227 16.70 12.84 17.32
CA LEU A 227 15.64 12.79 18.32
C LEU A 227 14.43 13.62 17.96
N ASN A 228 14.60 14.74 17.28
CA ASN A 228 13.47 15.60 16.89
C ASN A 228 12.97 15.22 15.50
N PHE A 229 13.87 14.79 14.62
CA PHE A 229 13.57 14.57 13.20
C PHE A 229 13.61 13.10 12.76
N GLY A 230 14.03 12.17 13.63
CA GLY A 230 14.03 10.74 13.29
C GLY A 230 14.86 10.40 12.05
N TYR A 231 15.95 11.14 11.81
CA TYR A 231 16.82 11.00 10.64
C TYR A 231 16.19 11.37 9.29
N ARG A 232 15.21 12.29 9.25
CA ARG A 232 14.63 12.86 8.00
C ARG A 232 14.21 14.31 8.13
N LEU A 233 14.50 15.11 7.10
CA LEU A 233 14.04 16.49 6.98
C LEU A 233 12.93 16.69 5.95
N ASP A 234 12.68 15.71 5.08
CA ASP A 234 11.80 15.87 3.92
C ASP A 234 10.34 16.14 4.30
N GLY A 235 9.74 17.11 3.59
CA GLY A 235 8.33 17.45 3.75
C GLY A 235 8.01 18.23 5.03
N LEU A 236 8.97 18.55 5.89
CA LEU A 236 8.75 19.23 7.16
C LEU A 236 8.79 20.77 7.02
N PRO A 237 8.03 21.52 7.84
CA PRO A 237 8.31 22.94 8.06
C PRO A 237 9.57 23.08 8.92
N LEU A 238 10.74 22.85 8.33
CA LEU A 238 12.02 22.71 9.03
C LEU A 238 12.33 23.91 9.93
N ASP A 239 12.16 25.13 9.41
CA ASP A 239 12.39 26.37 10.17
C ASP A 239 11.54 26.44 11.43
N GLU A 240 10.23 26.13 11.34
CA GLU A 240 9.30 26.14 12.46
C GLU A 240 9.69 25.08 13.51
N MET A 241 10.03 23.87 13.06
CA MET A 241 10.43 22.78 13.95
C MET A 241 11.73 23.07 14.69
N VAL A 242 12.71 23.69 14.01
CA VAL A 242 13.96 24.13 14.63
C VAL A 242 13.70 25.29 15.60
N GLU A 243 12.82 26.23 15.26
CA GLU A 243 12.43 27.32 16.14
C GLU A 243 11.77 26.80 17.44
N ILE A 244 10.83 25.85 17.33
CA ILE A 244 10.19 25.22 18.50
C ILE A 244 11.24 24.49 19.36
N THR A 245 12.14 23.74 18.71
CA THR A 245 13.26 23.06 19.37
C THR A 245 14.11 24.06 20.17
N LEU A 246 14.52 25.16 19.54
CA LEU A 246 15.38 26.17 20.13
C LEU A 246 14.69 26.97 21.24
N ASN A 247 13.40 27.28 21.10
CA ASN A 247 12.63 27.95 22.16
C ASN A 247 12.52 27.05 23.40
N GLY A 248 12.31 25.76 23.20
CA GLY A 248 12.35 24.74 24.25
C GLY A 248 13.71 24.65 24.95
N VAL A 249 14.79 24.54 24.17
CA VAL A 249 16.18 24.54 24.69
C VAL A 249 16.48 25.85 25.42
N SER A 250 16.04 27.00 24.91
CA SER A 250 16.20 28.31 25.54
C SER A 250 15.52 28.35 26.92
N LYS A 251 14.28 27.83 27.05
CA LYS A 251 13.58 27.73 28.35
C LYS A 251 14.37 26.87 29.34
N LEU A 252 14.88 25.72 28.90
CA LEU A 252 15.71 24.84 29.74
C LEU A 252 17.01 25.52 30.18
N LEU A 253 17.69 26.22 29.27
CA LEU A 253 18.96 26.90 29.56
C LEU A 253 18.79 28.10 30.52
N LYS A 254 17.70 28.87 30.39
CA LYS A 254 17.39 29.99 31.30
C LYS A 254 17.32 29.52 32.75
N ASN A 255 16.58 28.43 33.02
CA ASN A 255 16.46 27.86 34.36
C ASN A 255 17.81 27.37 34.97
N THR A 256 18.79 27.05 34.12
CA THR A 256 20.12 26.58 34.56
C THR A 256 21.12 27.72 34.78
N LEU A 257 20.94 28.88 34.15
CA LEU A 257 21.87 30.01 34.28
C LEU A 257 21.61 30.86 35.53
N ASP A 258 20.40 30.76 36.10
CA ASP A 258 20.02 31.46 37.34
C ASP A 258 20.48 30.72 38.62
N ASN A 259 20.86 29.44 38.51
CA ASN A 259 21.33 28.62 39.62
C ASN A 259 22.80 28.25 39.42
N ASP A 260 23.72 28.97 40.07
CA ASP A 260 25.17 28.75 39.99
C ASP A 260 25.65 27.35 40.47
N ASN A 261 24.76 26.48 40.96
CA ASN A 261 25.09 25.13 41.45
C ASN A 261 23.97 24.11 41.16
N ILE A 262 23.90 23.61 39.92
CA ILE A 262 23.30 22.28 39.69
C ILE A 262 24.38 21.39 39.10
N ASP A 263 24.99 20.61 39.99
CA ASP A 263 25.95 19.57 39.69
C ASP A 263 25.19 18.39 39.05
N PHE A 264 25.55 18.07 37.81
CA PHE A 264 24.86 17.07 37.02
C PHE A 264 25.51 15.68 37.14
N ASN A 265 26.01 15.30 38.32
CA ASN A 265 26.60 13.99 38.59
C ASN A 265 25.56 12.92 38.97
N ILE A 266 25.17 12.03 38.03
CA ILE A 266 24.56 10.71 38.33
C ILE A 266 25.05 9.66 37.29
N SER A 267 25.32 8.45 37.79
CA SER A 267 26.11 7.32 37.29
C SER A 267 25.87 6.78 35.86
N GLU A 268 26.93 6.19 35.31
CA GLU A 268 27.10 5.58 33.98
C GLU A 268 26.23 4.33 33.77
N ASN A 269 25.49 4.28 32.66
CA ASN A 269 24.69 3.16 32.12
C ASN A 269 23.91 3.68 30.91
N ASP A 270 24.19 3.17 29.70
CA ASP A 270 23.93 3.85 28.42
C ASP A 270 22.51 3.68 27.82
N ASN A 271 21.55 3.09 28.54
CA ASN A 271 20.23 2.74 27.98
C ASN A 271 19.04 3.63 28.42
N ASP A 272 19.29 4.80 29.02
CA ASP A 272 18.22 5.69 29.50
C ASP A 272 18.09 6.98 28.64
N PRO A 273 16.96 7.20 27.93
CA PRO A 273 16.72 8.42 27.15
C PRO A 273 16.70 9.71 27.99
N GLN A 274 16.59 9.63 29.32
CA GLN A 274 16.74 10.80 30.20
C GLN A 274 18.19 11.36 30.23
N LYS A 275 19.17 10.65 29.66
CA LYS A 275 20.60 11.08 29.63
C LYS A 275 21.00 12.03 28.51
N ILE A 276 20.13 12.21 27.51
CA ILE A 276 20.51 12.85 26.24
C ILE A 276 20.80 14.36 26.41
N THR A 277 20.33 14.99 27.47
CA THR A 277 20.56 16.41 27.74
C THR A 277 21.85 16.74 28.49
N LYS A 278 22.58 15.75 29.05
CA LYS A 278 23.85 16.00 29.78
C LYS A 278 25.11 15.77 28.94
N LYS A 279 25.19 14.67 28.17
CA LYS A 279 26.36 14.39 27.30
C LYS A 279 26.47 15.38 26.13
N THR A 280 25.35 15.91 25.65
CA THR A 280 25.29 16.62 24.36
C THR A 280 25.41 18.16 24.48
N TYR A 281 25.27 18.74 25.67
CA TYR A 281 25.21 20.20 25.85
C TYR A 281 26.41 20.80 26.59
N THR A 282 27.61 20.25 26.38
CA THR A 282 28.90 20.89 26.71
C THR A 282 29.18 22.15 25.87
N LEU A 283 28.12 22.77 25.33
CA LEU A 283 28.19 24.01 24.59
C LEU A 283 28.84 25.08 25.48
N ILE A 284 29.73 25.85 24.88
CA ILE A 284 30.36 26.97 25.58
C ILE A 284 29.30 27.99 26.01
N LYS A 285 29.57 28.70 27.10
CA LYS A 285 28.61 29.63 27.72
C LYS A 285 28.06 30.67 26.74
N SER A 286 28.89 31.20 25.84
CA SER A 286 28.46 32.17 24.83
C SER A 286 27.49 31.61 23.81
N THR A 287 27.68 30.37 23.33
CA THR A 287 26.73 29.70 22.43
C THR A 287 25.40 29.45 23.11
N LYS A 288 25.39 29.08 24.40
CA LYS A 288 24.15 28.96 25.18
C LYS A 288 23.41 30.30 25.25
N ILE A 289 24.11 31.39 25.50
CA ILE A 289 23.54 32.75 25.53
C ILE A 289 23.03 33.17 24.14
N ALA A 290 23.75 32.81 23.06
CA ALA A 290 23.30 33.04 21.69
C ALA A 290 21.98 32.32 21.38
N ILE A 291 21.83 31.06 21.78
CA ILE A 291 20.57 30.31 21.65
C ILE A 291 19.43 30.98 22.42
N ILE A 292 19.72 31.53 23.61
CA ILE A 292 18.71 32.16 24.45
C ILE A 292 18.21 33.49 23.86
N ASN A 293 19.14 34.34 23.41
CA ASN A 293 18.85 35.73 23.03
C ASN A 293 18.63 35.92 21.52
N TYR A 294 19.15 35.01 20.70
CA TYR A 294 19.12 35.07 19.23
C TYR A 294 18.57 33.76 18.64
N SER A 295 17.54 33.15 19.26
CA SER A 295 17.00 31.86 18.86
C SER A 295 16.61 31.80 17.37
N LYS A 296 15.96 32.85 16.86
CA LYS A 296 15.59 32.97 15.43
C LYS A 296 16.78 32.94 14.48
N GLU A 297 17.88 33.60 14.85
CA GLU A 297 19.09 33.63 14.03
C GLU A 297 19.85 32.31 14.08
N MET A 298 19.79 31.62 15.22
CA MET A 298 20.34 30.28 15.40
C MET A 298 19.59 29.22 14.57
N VAL A 299 18.33 29.45 14.18
CA VAL A 299 17.58 28.57 13.26
C VAL A 299 18.35 28.38 11.96
N ASN A 300 18.86 29.46 11.36
CA ASN A 300 19.58 29.40 10.08
C ASN A 300 20.84 28.53 10.18
N ILE A 301 21.63 28.71 11.24
CA ILE A 301 22.88 27.96 11.48
C ILE A 301 22.57 26.47 11.67
N ILE A 302 21.62 26.15 12.54
CA ILE A 302 21.25 24.75 12.84
C ILE A 302 20.61 24.09 11.64
N ARG A 303 19.73 24.78 10.91
CA ARG A 303 19.11 24.28 9.68
C ARG A 303 20.16 23.86 8.67
N MET A 304 21.11 24.74 8.37
CA MET A 304 22.18 24.45 7.41
C MET A 304 23.00 23.22 7.85
N MET A 305 23.33 23.11 9.14
CA MET A 305 24.03 21.94 9.67
C MET A 305 23.17 20.66 9.65
N LEU A 306 21.85 20.75 9.85
CA LEU A 306 20.92 19.62 9.70
C LEU A 306 20.87 19.14 8.25
N GLU A 307 20.80 20.07 7.29
CA GLU A 307 20.82 19.77 5.86
C GLU A 307 22.13 19.07 5.47
N MET A 308 23.29 19.56 5.95
CA MET A 308 24.58 18.89 5.76
C MET A 308 24.57 17.44 6.26
N ILE A 309 24.07 17.22 7.48
CA ILE A 309 23.93 15.88 8.07
C ILE A 309 23.00 15.01 7.21
N ASN A 310 21.86 15.55 6.77
CA ASN A 310 20.85 14.82 6.01
C ASN A 310 21.35 14.43 4.61
N ASP A 311 22.00 15.35 3.90
CA ASP A 311 22.63 15.11 2.60
C ASP A 311 23.65 13.97 2.70
N TRP A 312 24.54 14.04 3.70
CA TRP A 312 25.51 12.99 3.95
C TRP A 312 24.85 11.65 4.33
N TYR A 313 23.79 11.68 5.15
CA TYR A 313 23.10 10.48 5.63
C TYR A 313 22.50 9.65 4.47
N TYR A 314 21.93 10.32 3.47
CA TYR A 314 21.26 9.65 2.34
C TYR A 314 22.12 9.51 1.08
N ASN A 315 22.96 10.50 0.75
CA ASN A 315 23.66 10.55 -0.54
C ASN A 315 25.17 10.30 -0.44
N ASN A 316 25.73 10.17 0.78
CA ASN A 316 27.17 10.09 1.03
C ASN A 316 27.99 11.27 0.45
N LEU A 317 27.34 12.32 -0.05
CA LEU A 317 27.92 13.50 -0.67
C LEU A 317 27.03 14.70 -0.34
N THR A 318 27.66 15.83 -0.02
CA THR A 318 26.96 17.11 0.16
C THR A 318 26.84 17.80 -1.21
N ALA A 319 25.61 18.01 -1.67
CA ALA A 319 25.35 18.62 -2.99
C ALA A 319 25.43 20.15 -2.98
N ASN A 320 25.19 20.77 -1.81
CA ASN A 320 25.17 22.22 -1.64
C ASN A 320 26.54 22.80 -1.27
N GLU A 321 26.80 24.05 -1.68
CA GLU A 321 27.96 24.82 -1.24
C GLU A 321 27.74 25.35 0.19
N TYR A 322 28.34 24.67 1.16
CA TYR A 322 28.34 25.09 2.57
C TYR A 322 29.61 25.89 2.91
N PRO A 323 29.54 26.85 3.86
CA PRO A 323 30.72 27.60 4.33
C PRO A 323 31.87 26.69 4.73
N ALA A 324 33.09 27.01 4.29
CA ALA A 324 34.26 26.13 4.45
C ALA A 324 34.52 25.72 5.92
N PRO A 325 34.39 26.61 6.92
CA PRO A 325 34.58 26.21 8.32
C PRO A 325 33.65 25.11 8.81
N PHE A 326 32.40 25.13 8.36
CA PHE A 326 31.41 24.12 8.74
C PHE A 326 31.67 22.82 8.01
N LYS A 327 32.04 22.89 6.73
CA LYS A 327 32.40 21.71 5.92
C LYS A 327 33.62 20.98 6.48
N ILE A 328 34.70 21.70 6.78
CA ILE A 328 35.93 21.12 7.36
C ILE A 328 35.61 20.43 8.69
N SER A 329 34.92 21.13 9.60
CA SER A 329 34.54 20.57 10.90
C SER A 329 33.58 19.38 10.79
N PHE A 330 32.73 19.36 9.76
CA PHE A 330 31.81 18.27 9.48
C PHE A 330 32.55 17.02 8.99
N ASP A 331 33.52 17.18 8.09
CA ASP A 331 34.35 16.08 7.59
C ASP A 331 35.17 15.45 8.73
N GLU A 332 35.76 16.27 9.62
CA GLU A 332 36.41 15.79 10.84
C GLU A 332 35.44 15.02 11.75
N TRP A 333 34.24 15.55 11.96
CA TRP A 333 33.22 14.92 12.79
C TRP A 333 32.79 13.56 12.23
N ILE A 334 32.62 13.42 10.91
CA ILE A 334 32.31 12.14 10.25
C ILE A 334 33.44 11.15 10.43
N LEU A 335 34.69 11.58 10.20
CA LEU A 335 35.86 10.71 10.29
C LEU A 335 35.97 10.06 11.68
N GLU A 336 35.77 10.84 12.74
CA GLU A 336 35.79 10.38 14.13
C GLU A 336 34.62 9.43 14.49
N ASN A 337 33.51 9.49 13.74
CA ASN A 337 32.27 8.79 14.09
C ASN A 337 31.82 7.75 13.06
N LYS A 338 32.63 7.46 12.04
CA LYS A 338 32.23 6.69 10.86
C LYS A 338 31.60 5.35 11.21
N GLU A 339 32.26 4.53 12.03
CA GLU A 339 31.76 3.20 12.40
C GLU A 339 30.42 3.26 13.17
N ARG A 340 30.32 4.18 14.13
CA ARG A 340 29.11 4.38 14.95
C ARG A 340 27.92 4.80 14.09
N LEU A 341 28.14 5.74 13.16
CA LEU A 341 27.09 6.29 12.32
C LEU A 341 26.66 5.31 11.22
N GLU A 342 27.60 4.55 10.63
CA GLU A 342 27.30 3.51 9.63
C GLU A 342 26.50 2.34 10.20
N GLN A 343 26.75 1.94 11.45
CA GLN A 343 25.94 0.93 12.13
C GLN A 343 24.51 1.42 12.36
N GLN A 344 24.31 2.67 12.79
CA GLN A 344 22.98 3.22 13.03
C GLN A 344 22.14 3.38 11.74
N ARG A 345 22.78 3.66 10.60
CA ARG A 345 22.11 3.70 9.28
C ARG A 345 21.42 2.39 8.91
N LYS A 346 21.95 1.24 9.35
CA LYS A 346 21.41 -0.09 8.99
C LYS A 346 20.11 -0.45 9.73
N TYR A 347 19.83 0.17 10.87
CA TYR A 347 18.70 -0.20 11.73
C TYR A 347 17.54 0.80 11.72
N THR A 348 17.63 1.88 10.94
CA THR A 348 16.52 2.84 10.81
C THR A 348 15.38 2.28 9.96
N THR A 349 14.30 1.86 10.63
CA THR A 349 13.00 1.67 9.98
C THR A 349 12.43 3.02 9.55
N LYS A 350 11.96 3.12 8.29
CA LYS A 350 11.30 4.31 7.76
C LYS A 350 10.00 4.58 8.53
N THR A 351 10.03 5.47 9.53
CA THR A 351 8.80 6.09 10.04
C THR A 351 8.35 7.14 9.03
N GLU A 352 7.14 6.98 8.48
CA GLU A 352 6.53 7.99 7.60
C GLU A 352 6.21 9.24 8.43
N TYR A 353 7.02 10.29 8.33
CA TYR A 353 6.62 11.58 8.84
C TYR A 353 5.52 12.14 7.94
N VAL A 354 4.39 12.53 8.51
CA VAL A 354 3.29 13.17 7.79
C VAL A 354 3.09 14.57 8.35
N THR A 355 2.88 15.57 7.50
CA THR A 355 2.70 16.98 7.91
C THR A 355 1.28 17.34 8.32
N ARG A 356 0.32 16.57 7.85
CA ARG A 356 -1.10 16.73 8.17
C ARG A 356 -1.73 15.37 8.37
N PRO A 357 -2.88 15.29 9.05
CA PRO A 357 -3.62 14.05 9.10
C PRO A 357 -3.95 13.56 7.70
N LEU A 358 -3.68 12.28 7.45
CA LEU A 358 -4.01 11.61 6.20
C LEU A 358 -4.70 10.30 6.50
N PHE A 359 -5.65 9.94 5.65
CA PHE A 359 -6.20 8.60 5.66
C PHE A 359 -5.32 7.66 4.84
N LYS A 360 -5.26 6.40 5.24
CA LYS A 360 -4.74 5.30 4.43
C LYS A 360 -5.73 4.16 4.41
N ILE A 361 -5.83 3.48 3.28
CA ILE A 361 -6.61 2.25 3.18
C ILE A 361 -5.67 1.05 3.27
N ARG A 362 -5.96 0.12 4.18
CA ARG A 362 -5.31 -1.19 4.19
C ARG A 362 -5.95 -2.06 3.12
N LYS A 363 -5.15 -2.56 2.19
CA LYS A 363 -5.64 -3.09 0.92
C LYS A 363 -6.26 -4.48 1.06
N GLU A 364 -5.80 -5.26 2.04
CA GLU A 364 -6.23 -6.63 2.26
C GLU A 364 -7.69 -6.69 2.76
N ASP A 365 -8.06 -5.78 3.66
CA ASP A 365 -9.37 -5.76 4.33
C ASP A 365 -10.17 -4.46 4.12
N LYS A 366 -9.66 -3.56 3.28
CA LYS A 366 -10.29 -2.26 2.93
C LYS A 366 -10.61 -1.37 4.13
N ILE A 367 -9.87 -1.56 5.23
CA ILE A 367 -10.05 -0.76 6.45
C ILE A 367 -9.33 0.59 6.32
N VAL A 368 -10.02 1.66 6.71
CA VAL A 368 -9.44 3.00 6.78
C VAL A 368 -8.67 3.17 8.09
N LEU A 369 -7.42 3.59 7.94
CA LEU A 369 -6.51 3.96 9.00
C LEU A 369 -6.29 5.46 8.96
N LEU A 370 -6.35 6.12 10.11
CA LEU A 370 -5.93 7.50 10.27
C LEU A 370 -4.44 7.52 10.64
N VAL A 371 -3.66 8.20 9.82
CA VAL A 371 -2.25 8.47 10.06
C VAL A 371 -2.12 9.93 10.45
N LEU A 372 -1.59 10.18 11.64
CA LEU A 372 -1.48 11.52 12.19
C LEU A 372 -0.06 12.06 12.07
N PRO A 373 0.09 13.38 11.93
CA PRO A 373 1.38 14.02 12.09
C PRO A 373 1.86 13.83 13.54
N VAL A 374 3.16 13.97 13.76
CA VAL A 374 3.69 14.08 15.12
C VAL A 374 3.12 15.36 15.73
N ILE A 375 2.38 15.25 16.83
CA ILE A 375 1.72 16.41 17.45
C ILE A 375 2.62 16.95 18.55
N ILE A 376 2.97 18.23 18.48
CA ILE A 376 3.80 18.88 19.49
C ILE A 376 2.92 19.30 20.67
N LEU A 377 3.31 18.86 21.87
CA LEU A 377 2.65 19.24 23.11
C LEU A 377 3.25 20.56 23.61
N LYS A 378 2.61 21.67 23.26
CA LYS A 378 3.06 23.02 23.65
C LYS A 378 2.71 23.30 25.12
N ASN A 379 3.64 23.90 25.87
CA ASN A 379 3.44 24.40 27.24
C ASN A 379 3.01 23.36 28.30
N ILE A 380 3.36 22.08 28.13
CA ILE A 380 3.10 21.05 29.15
C ILE A 380 4.38 20.78 29.95
N ASP A 381 4.30 20.95 31.27
CA ASP A 381 5.39 20.56 32.18
C ASP A 381 5.43 19.04 32.39
N LYS A 382 6.61 18.50 32.73
CA LYS A 382 6.85 17.05 32.85
C LYS A 382 5.84 16.36 33.78
N GLU A 383 5.41 17.05 34.83
CA GLU A 383 4.44 16.56 35.82
C GLU A 383 3.01 16.43 35.27
N ASN A 384 2.67 17.07 34.15
CA ASN A 384 1.33 16.98 33.57
C ASN A 384 1.25 16.05 32.35
N LEU A 385 2.36 15.40 31.96
CA LEU A 385 2.39 14.50 30.80
C LEU A 385 1.49 13.27 30.97
N PHE A 386 1.35 12.74 32.19
CA PHE A 386 0.49 11.58 32.44
C PHE A 386 -1.01 11.92 32.40
N LYS A 387 -1.37 13.21 32.35
CA LYS A 387 -2.74 13.71 32.26
C LYS A 387 -3.19 13.97 30.82
N VAL A 388 -2.34 13.71 29.84
CA VAL A 388 -2.65 13.89 28.41
C VAL A 388 -3.60 12.78 27.97
N GLU A 389 -4.79 13.16 27.53
CA GLU A 389 -5.82 12.29 26.99
C GLU A 389 -6.01 12.54 25.50
N VAL A 390 -6.08 11.47 24.72
CA VAL A 390 -6.27 11.53 23.26
C VAL A 390 -7.60 10.86 22.92
N MET A 391 -8.49 11.59 22.28
CA MET A 391 -9.82 11.11 21.93
C MET A 391 -10.05 11.26 20.43
N ILE A 392 -10.64 10.23 19.85
CA ILE A 392 -11.16 10.24 18.48
C ILE A 392 -12.66 10.05 18.54
N SER A 393 -13.39 10.92 17.85
CA SER A 393 -14.80 10.71 17.56
C SER A 393 -14.97 10.38 16.08
N ASP A 394 -15.75 9.35 15.75
CA ASP A 394 -16.15 9.01 14.39
C ASP A 394 -17.68 9.08 14.25
N SER A 395 -18.17 10.32 14.16
CA SER A 395 -19.59 10.70 14.26
C SER A 395 -20.10 10.70 15.71
N ASP A 396 -20.70 9.60 16.18
CA ASP A 396 -21.43 9.55 17.48
C ASP A 396 -20.68 8.78 18.57
N GLU A 397 -19.62 8.04 18.21
CA GLU A 397 -18.84 7.23 19.15
C GLU A 397 -17.56 7.98 19.50
N ILE A 398 -17.29 8.20 20.80
CA ILE A 398 -16.04 8.80 21.28
C ILE A 398 -15.17 7.68 21.84
N THR A 399 -14.03 7.43 21.20
CA THR A 399 -13.02 6.47 21.63
C THR A 399 -11.87 7.20 22.30
N LYS A 400 -11.64 6.91 23.58
CA LYS A 400 -10.44 7.33 24.30
C LYS A 400 -9.30 6.36 24.00
N LEU A 401 -8.21 6.87 23.43
CA LEU A 401 -7.03 6.07 23.13
C LEU A 401 -6.26 5.72 24.41
N VAL A 402 -5.56 4.59 24.39
CA VAL A 402 -4.83 4.06 25.55
C VAL A 402 -3.34 4.39 25.44
N PHE A 403 -2.79 5.03 26.48
CA PHE A 403 -1.36 5.32 26.59
C PHE A 403 -0.50 4.04 26.52
N ASN A 404 0.64 4.09 25.83
CA ASN A 404 1.55 2.97 25.50
C ASN A 404 0.97 1.85 24.62
N LYS A 405 -0.32 1.89 24.28
CA LYS A 405 -0.94 0.94 23.35
C LYS A 405 -1.28 1.58 22.02
N ASP A 406 -1.92 2.75 22.06
CA ASP A 406 -2.44 3.47 20.89
C ASP A 406 -1.65 4.75 20.60
N TYR A 407 -1.03 5.34 21.63
CA TYR A 407 -0.11 6.47 21.50
C TYR A 407 0.96 6.44 22.57
N ARG A 408 2.05 7.16 22.34
CA ARG A 408 3.12 7.40 23.31
C ARG A 408 3.55 8.86 23.29
N ILE A 409 4.05 9.32 24.42
CA ILE A 409 4.69 10.62 24.53
C ILE A 409 6.19 10.42 24.40
N LEU A 410 6.79 11.12 23.45
CA LEU A 410 8.21 11.12 23.20
C LEU A 410 8.80 12.43 23.72
N GLU A 411 9.81 12.30 24.59
CA GLU A 411 10.67 13.41 24.96
C GLU A 411 11.56 13.77 23.76
N ARG A 412 11.43 15.00 23.28
CA ARG A 412 12.25 15.58 22.22
C ARG A 412 13.18 16.61 22.85
N ILE A 413 14.22 17.00 22.13
CA ILE A 413 15.07 18.11 22.54
C ILE A 413 14.22 19.38 22.57
N GLY A 414 14.04 19.94 23.77
CA GLY A 414 13.31 21.18 24.02
C GLY A 414 11.80 21.06 24.18
N TYR A 415 11.16 19.96 23.76
CA TYR A 415 9.69 19.81 23.84
C TYR A 415 9.25 18.35 23.97
N TYR A 416 7.97 18.12 24.21
CA TYR A 416 7.35 16.80 24.15
C TYR A 416 6.49 16.68 22.91
N SER A 417 6.47 15.50 22.31
CA SER A 417 5.59 15.21 21.17
C SER A 417 4.77 13.95 21.43
N LEU A 418 3.58 13.94 20.86
CA LEU A 418 2.71 12.80 20.83
C LEU A 418 2.94 12.02 19.52
N ASP A 419 3.29 10.75 19.66
CA ASP A 419 3.38 9.79 18.56
C ASP A 419 2.18 8.85 18.68
N ILE A 420 1.18 9.09 17.83
CA ILE A 420 -0.05 8.31 17.80
C ILE A 420 0.10 7.24 16.72
N PHE A 421 -0.10 5.99 17.12
CA PHE A 421 -0.05 4.88 16.17
C PHE A 421 -1.23 4.94 15.21
N LYS A 422 -1.14 4.21 14.09
CA LYS A 422 -2.21 4.19 13.07
C LYS A 422 -3.52 3.73 13.71
N ILE A 423 -4.52 4.62 13.74
CA ILE A 423 -5.82 4.33 14.35
C ILE A 423 -6.77 3.79 13.29
N LYS A 424 -7.49 2.71 13.61
CA LYS A 424 -8.62 2.26 12.78
C LYS A 424 -9.83 3.16 13.01
N ILE A 425 -10.40 3.70 11.93
CA ILE A 425 -11.63 4.50 11.99
C ILE A 425 -12.79 3.66 11.46
N LYS A 426 -13.86 3.48 12.23
CA LYS A 426 -15.01 2.66 11.81
C LYS A 426 -15.87 3.45 10.81
N LYS A 427 -16.15 4.72 11.12
CA LYS A 427 -16.92 5.65 10.28
C LYS A 427 -16.01 6.76 9.73
N PRO A 428 -15.24 6.49 8.66
CA PRO A 428 -14.25 7.45 8.15
C PRO A 428 -14.89 8.65 7.45
N LEU A 429 -16.11 8.52 6.92
CA LEU A 429 -16.79 9.59 6.19
C LEU A 429 -17.59 10.47 7.13
N ASN A 430 -17.28 11.77 7.14
CA ASN A 430 -17.93 12.85 7.89
C ASN A 430 -18.05 12.65 9.42
N GLY A 431 -17.66 13.68 10.17
CA GLY A 431 -17.75 13.69 11.64
C GLY A 431 -16.57 13.03 12.35
N VAL A 432 -15.45 12.81 11.64
CA VAL A 432 -14.21 12.36 12.29
C VAL A 432 -13.55 13.57 12.94
N LYS A 433 -13.30 13.51 14.24
CA LYS A 433 -12.61 14.57 14.98
C LYS A 433 -11.60 13.97 15.95
N LEU A 434 -10.43 14.59 16.02
CA LEU A 434 -9.38 14.28 16.98
C LEU A 434 -9.29 15.42 17.97
N GLU A 435 -9.37 15.10 19.26
CA GLU A 435 -9.15 16.05 20.36
C GLU A 435 -8.08 15.51 21.30
N ILE A 436 -7.15 16.39 21.69
CA ILE A 436 -6.17 16.10 22.73
C ILE A 436 -6.46 17.06 23.89
N LYS A 437 -6.66 16.48 25.06
CA LYS A 437 -6.94 17.22 26.29
C LYS A 437 -5.84 16.99 27.32
N VAL A 438 -5.66 17.97 28.17
CA VAL A 438 -4.87 17.85 29.40
C VAL A 438 -5.80 18.30 30.51
N GLU A 439 -6.17 17.37 31.39
CA GLU A 439 -7.27 17.59 32.34
C GLU A 439 -8.55 18.02 31.58
N ASP A 440 -9.02 19.26 31.77
CA ASP A 440 -10.23 19.79 31.15
C ASP A 440 -9.97 20.70 29.94
N GLU A 441 -8.71 21.03 29.63
CA GLU A 441 -8.36 21.95 28.54
C GLU A 441 -8.04 21.21 27.22
N ILE A 442 -8.67 21.62 26.12
CA ILE A 442 -8.34 21.12 24.77
C ILE A 442 -7.10 21.85 24.25
N ILE A 443 -5.99 21.12 24.13
CA ILE A 443 -4.72 21.66 23.62
C ILE A 443 -4.55 21.47 22.11
N TYR A 444 -5.30 20.55 21.52
CA TYR A 444 -5.34 20.33 20.08
C TYR A 444 -6.70 19.79 19.65
N THR A 445 -7.20 20.30 18.51
CA THR A 445 -8.39 19.77 17.84
C THR A 445 -8.15 19.75 16.34
N SER A 446 -8.56 18.68 15.67
CA SER A 446 -8.53 18.63 14.20
C SER A 446 -9.58 19.54 13.56
N GLY A 447 -10.59 19.98 14.32
CA GLY A 447 -11.80 20.59 13.74
C GLY A 447 -12.39 19.72 12.64
N ASP A 448 -12.89 20.35 11.58
CA ASP A 448 -13.49 19.68 10.42
C ASP A 448 -12.46 19.21 9.37
N SER A 449 -11.15 19.36 9.63
CA SER A 449 -10.10 19.04 8.65
C SER A 449 -10.02 17.56 8.28
N LEU A 450 -10.61 16.68 9.09
CA LEU A 450 -10.70 15.23 8.86
C LEU A 450 -11.98 14.82 8.13
N ASN A 451 -12.93 15.73 7.93
CA ASN A 451 -14.19 15.41 7.26
C ASN A 451 -13.97 15.20 5.77
N ARG A 452 -14.55 14.12 5.25
CA ARG A 452 -14.53 13.72 3.85
C ARG A 452 -15.88 13.15 3.47
N ASP A 453 -16.48 13.70 2.43
CA ASP A 453 -17.69 13.13 1.82
C ASP A 453 -17.36 11.86 1.01
N ILE A 454 -16.19 11.90 0.35
CA ILE A 454 -15.57 10.80 -0.39
C ILE A 454 -14.08 10.81 -0.10
N MET A 455 -13.48 9.62 0.01
CA MET A 455 -12.02 9.47 0.07
C MET A 455 -11.54 8.68 -1.15
N ILE A 456 -10.44 9.12 -1.74
CA ILE A 456 -9.81 8.46 -2.88
C ILE A 456 -8.44 7.97 -2.43
N PHE A 457 -8.06 6.74 -2.77
CA PHE A 457 -6.76 6.17 -2.46
C PHE A 457 -6.13 5.56 -3.70
N ASP A 458 -4.80 5.66 -3.77
CA ASP A 458 -4.00 5.01 -4.81
C ASP A 458 -3.76 3.52 -4.56
N GLN A 459 -3.04 2.87 -5.47
CA GLN A 459 -2.63 1.46 -5.41
C GLN A 459 -1.75 1.10 -4.20
N GLU A 460 -1.12 2.10 -3.58
CA GLU A 460 -0.31 1.94 -2.37
C GLU A 460 -1.16 2.11 -1.10
N GLY A 461 -2.39 2.59 -1.25
CA GLY A 461 -3.33 2.84 -0.15
C GLY A 461 -3.21 4.24 0.43
N ASN A 462 -2.52 5.18 -0.23
CA ASN A 462 -2.39 6.57 0.23
C ASN A 462 -3.54 7.43 -0.26
N GLU A 463 -4.04 8.34 0.58
CA GLU A 463 -5.10 9.30 0.21
C GLU A 463 -4.66 10.22 -0.94
N ARG A 464 -5.55 10.39 -1.92
CA ARG A 464 -5.41 11.24 -3.09
C ARG A 464 -6.55 12.26 -3.11
N PHE A 465 -6.25 13.43 -3.66
CA PHE A 465 -7.25 14.47 -3.85
C PHE A 465 -7.90 14.29 -5.22
N ASN A 466 -9.20 14.55 -5.28
CA ASN A 466 -9.91 14.66 -6.54
C ASN A 466 -9.27 15.77 -7.40
N TYR A 467 -9.25 15.60 -8.72
CA TYR A 467 -8.61 16.49 -9.71
C TYR A 467 -7.07 16.55 -9.68
N LYS A 468 -6.43 15.56 -9.05
CA LYS A 468 -4.98 15.39 -9.09
C LYS A 468 -4.61 14.23 -10.01
N GLU A 469 -3.61 14.44 -10.86
CA GLU A 469 -3.17 13.43 -11.82
C GLU A 469 -2.78 12.12 -11.11
N TYR A 470 -3.48 11.06 -11.48
CA TYR A 470 -3.19 9.71 -11.02
C TYR A 470 -3.73 8.68 -12.02
N GLN A 471 -2.87 7.73 -12.38
CA GLN A 471 -3.23 6.58 -13.20
C GLN A 471 -2.86 5.30 -12.45
N GLY A 472 -3.77 4.33 -12.44
CA GLY A 472 -3.58 3.06 -11.76
C GLY A 472 -4.77 2.67 -10.89
N LEU A 473 -4.58 1.57 -10.15
CA LEU A 473 -5.62 1.04 -9.27
C LEU A 473 -6.00 2.07 -8.20
N THR A 474 -7.29 2.36 -8.10
CA THR A 474 -7.83 3.39 -7.23
C THR A 474 -8.94 2.81 -6.38
N TYR A 475 -8.93 3.14 -5.09
CA TYR A 475 -9.98 2.81 -4.15
C TYR A 475 -10.75 4.09 -3.80
N ILE A 476 -12.06 4.07 -3.93
CA ILE A 476 -12.89 5.22 -3.57
C ILE A 476 -13.86 4.79 -2.49
N ILE A 477 -13.77 5.44 -1.34
CA ILE A 477 -14.68 5.25 -0.23
C ILE A 477 -15.78 6.29 -0.29
N TYR A 478 -17.02 5.83 -0.22
CA TYR A 478 -18.20 6.68 -0.33
C TYR A 478 -19.34 6.16 0.54
N ASN A 479 -20.33 7.03 0.81
CA ASN A 479 -21.44 6.72 1.70
C ASN A 479 -22.26 5.53 1.18
N LYS A 480 -22.68 4.65 2.08
CA LYS A 480 -23.43 3.43 1.77
C LYS A 480 -24.74 3.66 1.01
N ALA A 481 -25.40 4.80 1.25
CA ALA A 481 -26.64 5.20 0.59
C ALA A 481 -26.45 5.64 -0.87
N THR A 482 -25.21 5.86 -1.31
CA THR A 482 -24.92 6.36 -2.65
C THR A 482 -24.87 5.21 -3.66
N ASN A 483 -25.58 5.37 -4.78
CA ASN A 483 -25.57 4.39 -5.87
C ASN A 483 -24.31 4.53 -6.74
N TYR A 484 -23.71 3.39 -7.07
CA TYR A 484 -22.62 3.25 -8.05
C TYR A 484 -22.75 1.88 -8.73
N SER A 485 -22.43 1.80 -10.02
CA SER A 485 -22.64 0.61 -10.85
C SER A 485 -21.36 -0.19 -11.14
N GLY A 486 -20.21 0.23 -10.62
CA GLY A 486 -18.93 -0.46 -10.82
C GLY A 486 -18.62 -1.53 -9.77
N ASN A 487 -17.36 -1.96 -9.71
CA ASN A 487 -16.90 -2.97 -8.76
C ASN A 487 -16.88 -2.40 -7.33
N ILE A 488 -17.70 -2.97 -6.43
CA ILE A 488 -17.94 -2.46 -5.07
C ILE A 488 -17.67 -3.54 -4.04
N THR A 489 -16.85 -3.20 -3.05
CA THR A 489 -16.80 -3.91 -1.78
C THR A 489 -17.69 -3.18 -0.77
N ARG A 490 -18.73 -3.85 -0.28
CA ARG A 490 -19.64 -3.30 0.74
C ARG A 490 -19.06 -3.52 2.12
N MET A 491 -18.77 -2.45 2.85
CA MET A 491 -18.33 -2.51 4.25
C MET A 491 -19.51 -2.25 5.18
N GLU A 492 -19.28 -2.40 6.48
CA GLU A 492 -20.29 -2.17 7.51
C GLU A 492 -20.89 -0.75 7.43
N PHE A 493 -20.03 0.28 7.39
CA PHE A 493 -20.44 1.70 7.45
C PHE A 493 -20.28 2.49 6.14
N TYR A 494 -19.53 1.97 5.16
CA TYR A 494 -19.24 2.66 3.89
C TYR A 494 -19.14 1.64 2.74
N ASN A 495 -19.11 2.12 1.51
CA ASN A 495 -18.81 1.29 0.35
C ASN A 495 -17.45 1.68 -0.22
N VAL A 496 -16.76 0.71 -0.83
CA VAL A 496 -15.47 0.92 -1.51
C VAL A 496 -15.61 0.55 -2.98
N ALA A 497 -15.55 1.53 -3.87
CA ALA A 497 -15.39 1.29 -5.29
C ALA A 497 -13.93 1.01 -5.60
N VAL A 498 -13.68 0.00 -6.42
CA VAL A 498 -12.33 -0.33 -6.90
C VAL A 498 -12.34 -0.14 -8.41
N LEU A 499 -11.51 0.78 -8.90
CA LEU A 499 -11.45 1.11 -10.32
C LEU A 499 -10.02 1.29 -10.80
N MET A 500 -9.79 1.03 -12.08
CA MET A 500 -8.52 1.31 -12.74
C MET A 500 -8.58 2.71 -13.33
N SER A 501 -8.06 3.71 -12.60
CA SER A 501 -8.05 5.09 -13.05
C SER A 501 -7.14 5.25 -14.26
N GLN A 502 -7.69 5.79 -15.34
CA GLN A 502 -6.92 6.21 -16.51
C GLN A 502 -6.81 7.73 -16.57
N LYS A 503 -5.77 8.19 -17.27
CA LYS A 503 -5.64 9.59 -17.63
C LYS A 503 -6.86 9.96 -18.48
N ASP A 504 -7.56 11.02 -18.08
CA ASP A 504 -8.73 11.60 -18.78
C ASP A 504 -10.05 10.83 -18.67
N GLU A 505 -10.17 9.89 -17.74
CA GLU A 505 -11.45 9.30 -17.33
C GLU A 505 -12.05 10.05 -16.13
N SER A 506 -13.38 10.08 -16.07
CA SER A 506 -14.08 10.52 -14.86
C SER A 506 -15.22 9.57 -14.50
N TYR A 507 -15.43 9.42 -13.20
CA TYR A 507 -16.33 8.46 -12.62
C TYR A 507 -17.41 9.20 -11.84
N LEU A 508 -18.67 8.82 -12.03
CA LEU A 508 -19.78 9.38 -11.27
C LEU A 508 -20.08 8.43 -10.09
N ILE A 509 -19.92 8.92 -8.86
CA ILE A 509 -20.28 8.20 -7.64
C ILE A 509 -21.29 9.06 -6.89
N GLY A 510 -22.57 8.68 -6.98
CA GLY A 510 -23.67 9.55 -6.56
C GLY A 510 -23.72 10.85 -7.37
N ASN A 511 -23.67 11.98 -6.66
CA ASN A 511 -23.66 13.31 -7.28
C ASN A 511 -22.23 13.87 -7.45
N GLN A 512 -21.20 13.12 -7.05
CA GLN A 512 -19.81 13.55 -7.15
C GLN A 512 -19.14 12.98 -8.40
N ILE A 513 -18.48 13.86 -9.16
CA ILE A 513 -17.60 13.47 -10.25
C ILE A 513 -16.20 13.30 -9.68
N ILE A 514 -15.65 12.10 -9.82
CA ILE A 514 -14.28 11.76 -9.47
C ILE A 514 -13.46 11.80 -10.75
N CYS A 515 -12.51 12.71 -10.84
CA CYS A 515 -11.61 12.86 -11.97
C CYS A 515 -10.18 12.86 -11.44
N LEU A 516 -9.39 11.87 -11.88
CA LEU A 516 -7.98 11.76 -11.50
C LEU A 516 -7.06 12.20 -12.64
N SER A 517 -7.56 13.16 -13.42
CA SER A 517 -6.80 13.98 -14.35
C SER A 517 -6.84 15.42 -13.86
N SER A 518 -5.82 16.19 -14.22
CA SER A 518 -5.90 17.63 -14.08
C SER A 518 -7.00 18.18 -14.99
N VAL A 519 -7.34 17.54 -16.13
CA VAL A 519 -8.33 18.02 -17.13
C VAL A 519 -9.61 17.19 -17.08
N MET A 520 -10.78 17.86 -17.03
CA MET A 520 -12.09 17.17 -17.08
C MET A 520 -12.53 17.08 -18.55
N LYS A 521 -12.74 15.86 -19.06
CA LYS A 521 -13.06 15.64 -20.48
C LYS A 521 -14.42 16.26 -20.85
N PRO A 522 -14.51 17.09 -21.90
CA PRO A 522 -15.80 17.59 -22.39
C PRO A 522 -16.72 16.45 -22.84
N GLY A 523 -18.02 16.57 -22.57
CA GLY A 523 -19.03 15.61 -23.00
C GLY A 523 -20.23 15.52 -22.05
N ILE A 524 -21.06 14.51 -22.31
CA ILE A 524 -22.26 14.21 -21.53
C ILE A 524 -21.95 13.15 -20.49
N TYR A 525 -22.41 13.38 -19.27
CA TYR A 525 -22.22 12.54 -18.11
C TYR A 525 -23.55 12.12 -17.51
N GLY A 526 -23.63 10.86 -17.12
CA GLY A 526 -24.84 10.25 -16.59
C GLY A 526 -24.71 8.73 -16.50
N GLU A 527 -25.83 8.06 -16.26
CA GLU A 527 -25.94 6.61 -16.27
C GLU A 527 -25.99 6.10 -17.71
N ILE A 528 -24.84 5.66 -18.23
CA ILE A 528 -24.69 5.11 -19.59
C ILE A 528 -25.09 3.63 -19.59
N ILE A 529 -25.81 3.20 -20.62
CA ILE A 529 -26.15 1.80 -20.86
C ILE A 529 -25.11 1.21 -21.81
N ASN A 530 -24.03 0.64 -21.26
CA ASN A 530 -22.93 0.07 -22.05
C ASN A 530 -23.25 -1.29 -22.70
N GLN A 531 -24.34 -1.95 -22.27
CA GLN A 531 -24.75 -3.26 -22.79
C GLN A 531 -25.35 -3.18 -24.20
N VAL A 532 -25.71 -1.97 -24.66
CA VAL A 532 -26.39 -1.77 -25.93
C VAL A 532 -25.53 -0.89 -26.82
N LEU A 533 -25.14 -1.44 -27.97
CA LEU A 533 -24.56 -0.68 -29.05
C LEU A 533 -25.67 -0.10 -29.90
N VAL A 534 -25.82 1.23 -29.87
CA VAL A 534 -26.90 1.91 -30.58
C VAL A 534 -26.40 2.58 -31.85
N HIS A 535 -27.08 2.30 -32.95
CA HIS A 535 -26.88 2.98 -34.22
C HIS A 535 -28.08 3.85 -34.56
N ARG A 536 -27.84 5.09 -34.98
CA ARG A 536 -28.82 6.00 -35.57
C ARG A 536 -28.41 6.26 -37.01
N ASN A 537 -29.22 5.85 -37.98
CA ASN A 537 -28.95 6.01 -39.42
C ASN A 537 -27.50 5.59 -39.78
N ASP A 538 -27.10 4.40 -39.31
CA ASP A 538 -25.75 3.80 -39.48
C ASP A 538 -24.59 4.46 -38.71
N HIS A 539 -24.84 5.47 -37.87
CA HIS A 539 -23.84 6.07 -36.99
C HIS A 539 -24.02 5.65 -35.52
N GLU A 540 -22.93 5.27 -34.86
CA GLU A 540 -22.94 4.92 -33.43
C GLU A 540 -23.24 6.13 -32.55
N ILE A 541 -24.10 5.94 -31.56
CA ILE A 541 -24.54 6.98 -30.63
C ILE A 541 -24.66 6.42 -29.21
N LYS A 542 -24.36 7.25 -28.19
CA LYS A 542 -24.44 6.83 -26.79
C LYS A 542 -25.88 6.74 -26.30
N LEU A 543 -26.18 5.67 -25.56
CA LEU A 543 -27.45 5.45 -24.87
C LEU A 543 -27.30 5.72 -23.37
N PHE A 544 -28.16 6.58 -22.84
CA PHE A 544 -28.21 6.92 -21.42
C PHE A 544 -29.55 6.51 -20.83
N LYS A 545 -29.52 5.93 -19.63
CA LYS A 545 -30.70 5.79 -18.78
C LYS A 545 -31.05 7.11 -18.11
N LYS A 546 -30.02 7.84 -17.66
CA LYS A 546 -30.16 9.17 -17.07
C LYS A 546 -28.98 10.03 -17.47
N VAL A 547 -29.21 11.24 -17.94
CA VAL A 547 -28.16 12.25 -18.10
C VAL A 547 -28.21 13.21 -16.92
N THR A 548 -27.05 13.57 -16.37
CA THR A 548 -26.96 14.40 -15.16
C THR A 548 -26.15 15.67 -15.39
N TYR A 549 -25.05 15.59 -16.14
CA TYR A 549 -24.22 16.75 -16.42
C TYR A 549 -23.82 16.83 -17.89
N PHE A 550 -23.61 18.05 -18.34
CA PHE A 550 -22.89 18.35 -19.56
C PHE A 550 -21.70 19.22 -19.23
N VAL A 551 -20.52 18.79 -19.66
CA VAL A 551 -19.24 19.43 -19.35
C VAL A 551 -18.60 19.91 -20.65
N PHE A 552 -18.13 21.15 -20.65
CA PHE A 552 -17.42 21.72 -21.79
C PHE A 552 -16.44 22.82 -21.35
N GLU A 553 -15.50 23.13 -22.24
CA GLU A 553 -14.52 24.19 -22.04
C GLU A 553 -14.81 25.34 -23.01
N SER A 554 -14.63 26.58 -22.56
CA SER A 554 -14.78 27.77 -23.41
C SER A 554 -13.92 28.93 -22.92
N GLU A 555 -13.44 29.76 -23.85
CA GLU A 555 -12.77 31.05 -23.55
C GLU A 555 -13.80 32.13 -23.17
N HIS A 556 -15.07 31.89 -23.46
CA HIS A 556 -16.17 32.82 -23.21
C HIS A 556 -16.80 32.62 -21.83
N GLN A 557 -17.30 33.72 -21.26
CA GLN A 557 -18.14 33.66 -20.06
C GLN A 557 -19.52 33.08 -20.40
N LEU A 558 -20.19 32.44 -19.44
CA LEU A 558 -21.48 31.79 -19.69
C LEU A 558 -22.54 32.74 -20.23
N ASP A 559 -22.50 34.01 -19.85
CA ASP A 559 -23.45 35.04 -20.30
C ASP A 559 -23.25 35.41 -21.79
N GLU A 560 -22.12 35.00 -22.38
CA GLU A 560 -21.78 35.15 -23.81
C GLU A 560 -22.10 33.88 -24.62
N LEU A 561 -22.72 32.89 -23.99
CA LEU A 561 -23.01 31.59 -24.57
C LEU A 561 -24.52 31.32 -24.65
N ASP A 562 -24.94 30.82 -25.80
CA ASP A 562 -26.30 30.36 -26.06
C ASP A 562 -26.34 28.83 -25.99
N PHE A 563 -27.06 28.30 -24.99
CA PHE A 563 -27.22 26.87 -24.77
C PHE A 563 -28.59 26.38 -25.29
N THR A 564 -28.57 25.32 -26.10
CA THR A 564 -29.78 24.75 -26.71
C THR A 564 -29.85 23.23 -26.56
N ILE A 565 -31.06 22.71 -26.38
CA ILE A 565 -31.38 21.27 -26.41
C ILE A 565 -32.42 21.04 -27.51
N ASN A 566 -32.14 20.18 -28.48
CA ASN A 566 -32.95 19.96 -29.69
C ASN A 566 -33.38 21.29 -30.35
N ASP A 567 -32.39 22.18 -30.51
CA ASP A 567 -32.54 23.53 -31.08
C ASP A 567 -33.50 24.47 -30.31
N ARG A 568 -33.90 24.12 -29.08
CA ARG A 568 -34.63 25.00 -28.16
C ARG A 568 -33.68 25.60 -27.14
N LYS A 569 -33.71 26.92 -26.97
CA LYS A 569 -32.87 27.63 -25.99
C LYS A 569 -33.30 27.29 -24.56
N VAL A 570 -32.33 26.98 -23.70
CA VAL A 570 -32.54 26.65 -22.29
C VAL A 570 -31.75 27.64 -21.43
N LEU A 571 -32.40 28.19 -20.41
CA LEU A 571 -31.78 29.09 -19.43
C LEU A 571 -31.10 28.27 -18.35
N ILE A 572 -29.83 28.56 -18.08
CA ILE A 572 -29.03 27.88 -17.05
C ILE A 572 -29.04 28.74 -15.78
N SER A 573 -29.52 28.20 -14.67
CA SER A 573 -29.52 28.91 -13.38
C SER A 573 -28.12 28.97 -12.74
N SER A 574 -27.95 29.81 -11.72
CA SER A 574 -26.70 29.84 -10.95
C SER A 574 -26.42 28.56 -10.18
N ASP A 575 -27.46 27.85 -9.79
CA ASP A 575 -27.36 26.68 -8.91
C ASP A 575 -27.08 25.40 -9.71
N ASP A 576 -27.37 25.44 -11.02
CA ASP A 576 -27.12 24.35 -11.96
C ASP A 576 -25.68 24.33 -12.51
N LYS A 577 -24.79 25.24 -12.07
CA LYS A 577 -23.45 25.38 -12.65
C LYS A 577 -22.31 25.34 -11.63
N ILE A 578 -21.23 24.65 -12.00
CA ILE A 578 -19.93 24.73 -11.34
C ILE A 578 -18.90 25.23 -12.37
N ILE A 579 -18.15 26.28 -12.02
CA ILE A 579 -17.16 26.91 -12.89
C ILE A 579 -15.79 26.81 -12.24
N LEU A 580 -14.82 26.30 -12.99
CA LEU A 580 -13.40 26.34 -12.62
C LEU A 580 -12.65 27.18 -13.65
N LYS A 581 -12.10 28.32 -13.21
CA LYS A 581 -11.29 29.19 -14.08
C LYS A 581 -9.85 28.69 -14.12
N ARG A 582 -9.30 28.51 -15.33
CA ARG A 582 -7.92 28.08 -15.55
C ARG A 582 -7.27 28.87 -16.66
N GLY A 583 -6.42 29.84 -16.29
CA GLY A 583 -5.80 30.73 -17.27
C GLY A 583 -6.86 31.51 -18.05
N ILE A 584 -6.88 31.31 -19.38
CA ILE A 584 -7.83 31.94 -20.32
C ILE A 584 -9.12 31.14 -20.55
N TYR A 585 -9.20 29.89 -20.07
CA TYR A 585 -10.34 29.00 -20.28
C TYR A 585 -11.21 28.86 -19.02
N PHE A 586 -12.51 28.69 -19.23
CA PHE A 586 -13.51 28.31 -18.24
C PHE A 586 -13.95 26.86 -18.49
N ASN A 587 -13.90 26.04 -17.43
CA ASN A 587 -14.46 24.70 -17.46
C ASN A 587 -15.85 24.73 -16.81
N TYR A 588 -16.87 24.50 -17.63
CA TYR A 588 -18.28 24.51 -17.20
C TYR A 588 -18.77 23.10 -16.95
N ARG A 589 -19.41 22.89 -15.80
CA ARG A 589 -20.25 21.73 -15.51
C ARG A 589 -21.68 22.22 -15.34
N ILE A 590 -22.55 21.84 -16.28
CA ILE A 590 -23.97 22.21 -16.29
C ILE A 590 -24.79 21.00 -15.85
N ALA A 591 -25.56 21.13 -14.77
CA ALA A 591 -26.54 20.14 -14.36
C ALA A 591 -27.74 20.16 -15.32
N LEU A 592 -28.19 18.98 -15.75
CA LEU A 592 -29.33 18.81 -16.65
C LEU A 592 -30.41 18.02 -15.93
N ASN A 593 -31.58 18.64 -15.79
CA ASN A 593 -32.77 18.00 -15.25
C ASN A 593 -33.66 17.54 -16.41
N TRP A 594 -34.03 16.27 -16.40
CA TRP A 594 -34.85 15.63 -17.43
C TRP A 594 -36.12 15.11 -16.80
N ASP A 595 -37.26 15.36 -17.44
CA ASP A 595 -38.55 14.81 -17.01
C ASP A 595 -38.75 13.41 -17.58
N GLU A 596 -39.70 12.64 -17.03
CA GLU A 596 -40.03 11.29 -17.53
C GLU A 596 -40.49 11.26 -19.00
N ASN A 597 -40.93 12.41 -19.53
CA ASN A 597 -41.32 12.58 -20.93
C ASN A 597 -40.14 12.89 -21.87
N ASP A 598 -38.94 13.15 -21.35
CA ASP A 598 -37.76 13.53 -22.12
C ASP A 598 -37.00 12.36 -22.75
N LYS A 599 -37.72 11.38 -23.27
CA LYS A 599 -37.11 10.23 -23.97
C LYS A 599 -36.77 10.53 -25.44
N GLY A 600 -35.89 9.72 -26.01
CA GLY A 600 -35.53 9.76 -27.43
C GLY A 600 -34.20 10.46 -27.72
N VAL A 601 -34.02 10.89 -28.97
CA VAL A 601 -32.78 11.53 -29.41
C VAL A 601 -32.70 12.97 -28.86
N LYS A 602 -31.58 13.28 -28.21
CA LYS A 602 -31.27 14.60 -27.64
C LYS A 602 -29.97 15.12 -28.24
N THR A 603 -30.00 16.37 -28.68
CA THR A 603 -28.85 17.10 -29.23
C THR A 603 -28.64 18.36 -28.41
N ILE A 604 -27.49 18.48 -27.76
CA ILE A 604 -27.09 19.68 -27.04
C ILE A 604 -26.14 20.46 -27.93
N LYS A 605 -26.39 21.76 -28.10
CA LYS A 605 -25.48 22.66 -28.83
C LYS A 605 -25.23 23.95 -28.06
N ILE A 606 -23.99 24.42 -28.13
CA ILE A 606 -23.55 25.70 -27.57
C ILE A 606 -23.11 26.61 -28.70
N TYR A 607 -23.58 27.84 -28.66
CA TYR A 607 -23.17 28.92 -29.56
C TYR A 607 -22.52 30.06 -28.76
N ASN A 608 -21.62 30.81 -29.40
CA ASN A 608 -21.21 32.10 -28.87
C ASN A 608 -22.18 33.23 -29.30
N ASN A 609 -21.98 34.44 -28.79
CA ASN A 609 -22.75 35.64 -29.19
C ASN A 609 -22.80 35.90 -30.71
N ASN A 610 -21.83 35.39 -31.48
CA ASN A 610 -21.80 35.50 -32.95
C ASN A 610 -22.57 34.37 -33.65
N ARG A 611 -23.30 33.53 -32.91
CA ARG A 611 -24.00 32.31 -33.37
C ARG A 611 -23.08 31.27 -34.01
N GLN A 612 -21.78 31.29 -33.70
CA GLN A 612 -20.87 30.22 -34.10
C GLN A 612 -21.04 29.04 -33.13
N GLU A 613 -21.25 27.84 -33.66
CA GLU A 613 -21.31 26.61 -32.87
C GLU A 613 -19.93 26.32 -32.27
N LEU A 614 -19.86 26.28 -30.95
CA LEU A 614 -18.65 25.96 -30.20
C LEU A 614 -18.55 24.46 -29.90
N LYS A 615 -19.69 23.84 -29.58
CA LYS A 615 -19.76 22.42 -29.21
C LYS A 615 -21.15 21.86 -29.47
N SER A 616 -21.20 20.63 -29.97
CA SER A 616 -22.42 19.85 -30.17
C SER A 616 -22.20 18.41 -29.74
N GLU A 617 -23.17 17.84 -29.05
CA GLU A 617 -23.18 16.43 -28.63
C GLU A 617 -24.58 15.86 -28.81
N THR A 618 -24.69 14.68 -29.42
CA THR A 618 -25.96 13.99 -29.66
C THR A 618 -25.97 12.63 -28.97
N PHE A 619 -27.07 12.29 -28.31
CA PHE A 619 -27.23 11.06 -27.55
C PHE A 619 -28.69 10.60 -27.52
N ILE A 620 -28.95 9.38 -27.03
CA ILE A 620 -30.31 8.88 -26.80
C ILE A 620 -30.54 8.76 -25.30
N LEU A 621 -31.69 9.25 -24.83
CA LEU A 621 -32.17 9.08 -23.46
C LEU A 621 -33.32 8.07 -23.45
N ASP A 622 -33.12 6.94 -22.77
CA ASP A 622 -34.13 5.89 -22.56
C ASP A 622 -34.22 5.53 -21.07
N PRO A 623 -35.01 6.28 -20.27
CA PRO A 623 -35.08 6.11 -18.81
C PRO A 623 -35.61 4.77 -18.35
N TYR A 624 -36.42 4.12 -19.18
CA TYR A 624 -37.09 2.86 -18.87
C TYR A 624 -36.45 1.65 -19.57
N PHE A 625 -35.24 1.81 -20.12
CA PHE A 625 -34.51 0.67 -20.67
C PHE A 625 -34.16 -0.32 -19.55
N ASP A 626 -34.61 -1.56 -19.72
CA ASP A 626 -34.23 -2.70 -18.91
C ASP A 626 -34.08 -3.95 -19.76
N PHE A 627 -33.08 -4.77 -19.48
CA PHE A 627 -32.82 -6.02 -20.18
C PHE A 627 -32.47 -7.11 -19.17
N GLN A 628 -33.22 -8.21 -19.21
CA GLN A 628 -33.07 -9.32 -18.27
C GLN A 628 -33.05 -10.65 -19.00
N VAL A 629 -32.05 -11.47 -18.68
CA VAL A 629 -32.03 -12.88 -19.06
C VAL A 629 -32.86 -13.66 -18.05
N ILE A 630 -33.88 -14.38 -18.53
CA ILE A 630 -34.80 -15.18 -17.70
C ILE A 630 -34.22 -16.58 -17.48
N LYS A 631 -33.77 -17.23 -18.56
CA LYS A 631 -33.24 -18.59 -18.53
C LYS A 631 -32.23 -18.77 -19.66
N PHE A 632 -31.16 -19.52 -19.40
CA PHE A 632 -30.20 -19.95 -20.42
C PHE A 632 -29.98 -21.46 -20.29
N ASN A 633 -30.21 -22.22 -21.36
CA ASN A 633 -29.86 -23.64 -21.42
C ASN A 633 -28.47 -23.79 -22.08
N MET A 634 -27.51 -24.34 -21.34
CA MET A 634 -26.14 -24.52 -21.85
C MET A 634 -26.06 -25.67 -22.87
N GLU A 635 -26.90 -26.71 -22.77
CA GLU A 635 -26.87 -27.85 -23.69
C GLU A 635 -27.35 -27.46 -25.09
N ASP A 636 -28.45 -26.71 -25.17
CA ASP A 636 -29.07 -26.30 -26.43
C ASP A 636 -28.68 -24.89 -26.89
N MET A 637 -27.87 -24.15 -26.12
CA MET A 637 -27.51 -22.74 -26.38
C MET A 637 -28.72 -21.81 -26.59
N LEU A 638 -29.85 -22.11 -25.91
CA LEU A 638 -31.09 -21.34 -26.01
C LEU A 638 -31.23 -20.34 -24.86
N LEU A 639 -31.38 -19.06 -25.22
CA LEU A 639 -31.56 -17.93 -24.30
C LEU A 639 -33.01 -17.46 -24.29
N GLU A 640 -33.64 -17.41 -23.11
CA GLU A 640 -34.92 -16.75 -22.88
C GLU A 640 -34.69 -15.40 -22.18
N TYR A 641 -35.19 -14.30 -22.74
CA TYR A 641 -34.94 -12.94 -22.24
C TYR A 641 -36.18 -12.04 -22.29
N ARG A 642 -36.14 -10.95 -21.53
CA ARG A 642 -37.11 -9.85 -21.52
C ARG A 642 -36.37 -8.54 -21.74
N MET A 643 -37.00 -7.64 -22.49
CA MET A 643 -36.51 -6.28 -22.71
C MET A 643 -37.67 -5.29 -22.58
N ASP A 644 -37.45 -4.23 -21.83
CA ASP A 644 -38.33 -3.06 -21.75
C ASP A 644 -37.56 -1.83 -22.29
N SER A 645 -38.25 -0.94 -23.00
CA SER A 645 -37.68 0.30 -23.52
C SER A 645 -38.77 1.36 -23.63
N SER A 646 -38.46 2.61 -23.28
CA SER A 646 -39.40 3.71 -23.38
C SER A 646 -39.69 4.14 -24.82
N LEU A 647 -38.87 3.68 -25.78
CA LEU A 647 -38.93 4.01 -27.20
C LEU A 647 -39.84 3.08 -28.00
N VAL A 648 -40.39 2.03 -27.36
CA VAL A 648 -41.23 1.02 -28.02
C VAL A 648 -42.57 0.88 -27.28
N LEU A 649 -43.67 0.92 -28.04
CA LEU A 649 -44.99 0.54 -27.55
C LEU A 649 -45.24 -0.92 -27.98
N ASN A 650 -45.48 -1.83 -27.03
CA ASN A 650 -45.74 -3.28 -27.20
C ASN A 650 -44.54 -4.20 -27.49
N ILE A 651 -43.63 -4.38 -26.53
CA ILE A 651 -42.76 -5.57 -26.50
C ILE A 651 -43.49 -6.68 -25.74
N GLN A 652 -43.61 -7.88 -26.34
CA GLN A 652 -44.10 -9.06 -25.61
C GLN A 652 -43.08 -9.46 -24.53
N ASN A 653 -43.55 -9.74 -23.31
CA ASN A 653 -42.73 -9.83 -22.11
C ASN A 653 -41.62 -10.91 -22.10
N ARG A 654 -41.57 -11.85 -23.06
CA ARG A 654 -40.57 -12.93 -23.11
C ARG A 654 -40.29 -13.36 -24.55
N GLU A 655 -39.02 -13.42 -24.92
CA GLU A 655 -38.55 -13.91 -26.22
C GLU A 655 -37.47 -14.98 -26.03
N LYS A 656 -37.28 -15.83 -27.04
CA LYS A 656 -36.23 -16.85 -27.09
C LYS A 656 -35.29 -16.61 -28.27
N LEU A 657 -33.99 -16.79 -28.05
CA LEU A 657 -32.95 -16.65 -29.05
C LEU A 657 -31.97 -17.83 -28.95
N ASP A 658 -31.64 -18.41 -30.09
CA ASP A 658 -30.51 -19.34 -30.22
C ASP A 658 -29.20 -18.53 -30.32
N VAL A 659 -28.38 -18.61 -29.27
CA VAL A 659 -27.13 -17.85 -29.16
C VAL A 659 -25.92 -18.62 -29.70
N SER A 660 -26.11 -19.84 -30.21
CA SER A 660 -25.07 -20.57 -30.96
C SER A 660 -24.81 -19.94 -32.33
N THR A 661 -25.85 -19.38 -32.95
CA THR A 661 -25.82 -18.83 -34.31
C THR A 661 -25.86 -17.29 -34.35
N HIS A 662 -26.35 -16.65 -33.28
CA HIS A 662 -26.51 -15.18 -33.22
C HIS A 662 -25.46 -14.52 -32.33
N ASP A 663 -24.85 -13.45 -32.86
CA ASP A 663 -23.84 -12.66 -32.15
C ASP A 663 -24.48 -11.78 -31.05
N MET A 664 -25.49 -10.98 -31.40
CA MET A 664 -26.17 -10.02 -30.50
C MET A 664 -27.69 -10.04 -30.71
N ILE A 665 -28.46 -9.57 -29.73
CA ILE A 665 -29.90 -9.37 -29.86
C ILE A 665 -30.13 -8.04 -30.59
N ARG A 666 -30.68 -8.10 -31.81
CA ARG A 666 -30.93 -6.91 -32.64
C ARG A 666 -32.39 -6.48 -32.55
N LYS A 667 -32.62 -5.21 -32.19
CA LYS A 667 -33.94 -4.56 -32.21
C LYS A 667 -33.89 -3.25 -33.00
N CYS A 668 -34.80 -3.08 -33.95
CA CYS A 668 -34.85 -1.93 -34.84
C CYS A 668 -36.12 -1.12 -34.57
N PHE A 669 -35.99 0.20 -34.52
CA PHE A 669 -37.08 1.14 -34.23
C PHE A 669 -37.01 2.33 -35.18
N SER A 670 -38.15 2.92 -35.49
CA SER A 670 -38.25 4.20 -36.19
C SER A 670 -38.72 5.29 -35.23
N LEU A 671 -37.92 6.35 -35.08
CA LEU A 671 -38.23 7.53 -34.26
C LEU A 671 -38.24 8.77 -35.16
N GLY A 672 -39.43 9.13 -35.67
CA GLY A 672 -39.54 10.16 -36.70
C GLY A 672 -38.85 9.73 -38.00
N PHE A 673 -37.84 10.49 -38.44
CA PHE A 673 -37.00 10.16 -39.60
C PHE A 673 -35.76 9.33 -39.27
N ASP A 674 -35.53 9.05 -37.98
CA ASP A 674 -34.36 8.31 -37.53
C ASP A 674 -34.65 6.81 -37.41
N ASN A 675 -33.77 6.01 -38.00
CA ASN A 675 -33.72 4.57 -37.80
C ASN A 675 -32.74 4.27 -36.66
N ILE A 676 -33.26 3.75 -35.55
CA ILE A 676 -32.48 3.40 -34.36
C ILE A 676 -32.39 1.89 -34.25
N ILE A 677 -31.16 1.36 -34.13
CA ILE A 677 -30.89 -0.07 -33.98
C ILE A 677 -30.20 -0.26 -32.64
N TYR A 678 -30.82 -1.05 -31.75
CA TYR A 678 -30.22 -1.54 -30.53
C TYR A 678 -29.64 -2.92 -30.82
N ASN A 679 -28.32 -3.04 -30.74
CA ASN A 679 -27.66 -4.34 -30.69
C ASN A 679 -27.29 -4.57 -29.22
N ILE A 680 -27.95 -5.54 -28.58
CA ILE A 680 -27.85 -5.81 -27.15
C ILE A 680 -26.97 -7.03 -26.96
N ASP A 681 -25.92 -6.88 -26.15
CA ASP A 681 -25.08 -7.99 -25.73
C ASP A 681 -25.82 -8.81 -24.65
N PRO A 682 -26.13 -10.11 -24.88
CA PRO A 682 -26.77 -10.96 -23.88
C PRO A 682 -25.85 -11.28 -22.68
N LYS A 683 -24.57 -10.88 -22.70
CA LYS A 683 -23.55 -11.15 -21.68
C LYS A 683 -23.29 -12.63 -21.43
N ILE A 684 -23.43 -13.44 -22.48
CA ILE A 684 -23.05 -14.86 -22.44
C ILE A 684 -21.63 -14.96 -22.98
N ASP A 685 -20.70 -15.34 -22.11
CA ASP A 685 -19.30 -15.48 -22.48
C ASP A 685 -19.13 -16.66 -23.45
N ARG A 686 -18.92 -16.35 -24.73
CA ARG A 686 -18.70 -17.34 -25.79
C ARG A 686 -17.70 -16.83 -26.82
N PHE A 687 -17.07 -17.77 -27.53
CA PHE A 687 -16.08 -17.48 -28.56
C PHE A 687 -16.25 -18.37 -29.80
N LYS A 688 -15.64 -17.97 -30.91
CA LYS A 688 -15.50 -18.76 -32.14
C LYS A 688 -14.18 -18.46 -32.84
N PHE A 689 -13.69 -19.41 -33.65
CA PHE A 689 -12.39 -19.28 -34.33
C PHE A 689 -12.48 -18.64 -35.73
N ASP A 690 -13.69 -18.57 -36.29
CA ASP A 690 -13.99 -17.90 -37.55
C ASP A 690 -15.47 -17.47 -37.58
N THR A 691 -15.79 -16.54 -38.47
CA THR A 691 -17.15 -16.05 -38.77
C THR A 691 -18.14 -17.14 -39.18
N SER A 692 -17.63 -18.23 -39.77
CA SER A 692 -18.42 -19.38 -40.24
C SER A 692 -18.69 -20.45 -39.18
N SER A 693 -18.07 -20.34 -37.99
CA SER A 693 -18.24 -21.32 -36.91
C SER A 693 -19.36 -20.90 -35.94
N ASP A 694 -19.98 -21.90 -35.32
CA ASP A 694 -20.93 -21.67 -34.23
C ASP A 694 -20.20 -21.13 -32.99
N TRP A 695 -20.92 -20.36 -32.18
CA TRP A 695 -20.44 -19.87 -30.90
C TRP A 695 -20.37 -21.01 -29.89
N ILE A 696 -19.26 -21.08 -29.15
CA ILE A 696 -19.02 -22.08 -28.11
C ILE A 696 -18.73 -21.35 -26.80
N LEU A 697 -19.18 -21.91 -25.69
CA LEU A 697 -18.87 -21.40 -24.35
C LEU A 697 -17.37 -21.44 -24.06
N PHE A 698 -16.91 -20.59 -23.14
CA PHE A 698 -15.51 -20.61 -22.69
C PHE A 698 -15.18 -21.94 -21.98
N ASP A 699 -14.47 -22.80 -22.69
CA ASP A 699 -13.90 -24.03 -22.17
C ASP A 699 -12.52 -24.26 -22.80
N SER A 700 -11.77 -25.23 -22.28
CA SER A 700 -10.49 -25.64 -22.81
C SER A 700 -10.63 -26.19 -24.23
N THR A 701 -9.77 -25.71 -25.14
CA THR A 701 -9.88 -26.00 -26.58
C THR A 701 -8.50 -26.21 -27.21
N ASP A 702 -8.51 -26.88 -28.36
CA ASP A 702 -7.38 -26.96 -29.27
C ASP A 702 -7.16 -25.64 -30.03
N PHE A 703 -5.92 -25.40 -30.45
CA PHE A 703 -5.57 -24.25 -31.27
C PHE A 703 -5.95 -24.51 -32.74
N LYS A 704 -7.14 -24.04 -33.14
CA LYS A 704 -7.70 -24.29 -34.48
C LYS A 704 -7.37 -23.23 -35.53
N SER A 705 -7.30 -21.96 -35.14
CA SER A 705 -7.19 -20.82 -36.05
C SER A 705 -6.31 -19.71 -35.47
N ASN A 706 -5.79 -18.83 -36.35
CA ASN A 706 -5.03 -17.64 -35.96
C ASN A 706 -5.91 -16.49 -35.48
N LYS A 707 -7.24 -16.65 -35.52
CA LYS A 707 -8.20 -15.64 -35.06
C LYS A 707 -9.10 -16.24 -33.99
N LEU A 708 -9.47 -15.40 -33.04
CA LEU A 708 -10.43 -15.71 -31.99
C LEU A 708 -11.43 -14.55 -31.91
N ILE A 709 -12.71 -14.84 -32.06
CA ILE A 709 -13.79 -13.86 -32.00
C ILE A 709 -14.57 -14.11 -30.73
N ILE A 710 -14.77 -13.07 -29.92
CA ILE A 710 -15.47 -13.11 -28.63
C ILE A 710 -16.76 -12.33 -28.78
N SER A 711 -17.87 -12.83 -28.23
CA SER A 711 -19.23 -12.31 -28.47
C SER A 711 -19.53 -10.96 -27.82
N SER A 712 -18.58 -10.42 -27.06
CA SER A 712 -18.71 -9.20 -26.27
C SER A 712 -17.47 -8.33 -26.45
N ASN A 713 -17.61 -7.02 -26.27
CA ASN A 713 -16.46 -6.12 -26.26
C ASN A 713 -15.51 -6.45 -25.10
N VAL A 714 -14.25 -6.66 -25.44
CA VAL A 714 -13.16 -7.00 -24.54
C VAL A 714 -12.33 -5.75 -24.28
N LYS A 715 -12.07 -5.48 -23.00
CA LYS A 715 -11.21 -4.39 -22.52
C LYS A 715 -9.74 -4.75 -22.69
N LYS A 716 -9.40 -5.98 -22.34
CA LYS A 716 -8.01 -6.47 -22.32
C LYS A 716 -7.98 -7.99 -22.45
N CYS A 717 -6.94 -8.50 -23.10
CA CYS A 717 -6.68 -9.93 -23.17
C CYS A 717 -5.23 -10.20 -22.77
N GLU A 718 -5.05 -11.05 -21.75
CA GLU A 718 -3.75 -11.44 -21.21
C GLU A 718 -3.45 -12.90 -21.56
N ILE A 719 -2.20 -13.19 -21.91
CA ILE A 719 -1.74 -14.55 -22.17
C ILE A 719 -0.84 -15.00 -21.04
N LEU A 720 -1.20 -16.11 -20.41
CA LEU A 720 -0.47 -16.69 -19.30
C LEU A 720 0.15 -18.03 -19.72
N ASN A 721 1.32 -18.34 -19.18
CA ASN A 721 1.87 -19.69 -19.27
C ASN A 721 1.23 -20.63 -18.22
N ALA A 722 1.65 -21.90 -18.20
CA ALA A 722 1.15 -22.89 -17.24
C ALA A 722 1.36 -22.52 -15.76
N ASN A 723 2.37 -21.68 -15.45
CA ASN A 723 2.70 -21.20 -14.11
C ASN A 723 1.98 -19.89 -13.74
N ASN A 724 1.02 -19.44 -14.55
CA ASN A 724 0.33 -18.15 -14.42
C ASN A 724 1.23 -16.91 -14.57
N ASN A 725 2.41 -17.04 -15.17
CA ASN A 725 3.22 -15.87 -15.54
C ASN A 725 2.68 -15.24 -16.82
N ILE A 726 2.61 -13.91 -16.84
CA ILE A 726 2.16 -13.16 -18.02
C ILE A 726 3.23 -13.27 -19.11
N LEU A 727 2.85 -13.87 -20.24
CA LEU A 727 3.63 -13.90 -21.47
C LEU A 727 3.35 -12.66 -22.32
N PHE A 728 2.09 -12.23 -22.39
CA PHE A 728 1.68 -11.01 -23.06
C PHE A 728 0.69 -10.25 -22.18
N GLU A 729 1.02 -9.00 -21.87
CA GLU A 729 0.18 -8.12 -21.05
C GLU A 729 -1.02 -7.59 -21.81
N SER A 730 -0.96 -7.43 -23.13
CA SER A 730 -2.14 -7.04 -23.92
C SER A 730 -1.98 -7.45 -25.37
N LEU A 731 -3.01 -8.07 -25.92
CA LEU A 731 -3.09 -8.38 -27.35
C LEU A 731 -3.71 -7.24 -28.14
N PRO A 732 -3.43 -7.13 -29.45
CA PRO A 732 -4.20 -6.28 -30.34
C PRO A 732 -5.63 -6.81 -30.43
N LEU A 733 -6.58 -5.95 -30.07
CA LEU A 733 -8.02 -6.23 -30.06
C LEU A 733 -8.70 -5.32 -31.09
N VAL A 734 -9.65 -5.88 -31.85
CA VAL A 734 -10.50 -5.09 -32.75
C VAL A 734 -11.96 -5.31 -32.36
N ASN A 735 -12.56 -4.33 -31.70
CA ASN A 735 -13.98 -4.34 -31.35
C ASN A 735 -14.80 -3.99 -32.59
N LYS A 736 -15.73 -4.87 -32.97
CA LYS A 736 -16.63 -4.71 -34.11
C LYS A 736 -18.04 -5.10 -33.71
N ASN A 737 -18.97 -4.16 -33.78
CA ASN A 737 -20.40 -4.40 -33.62
C ASN A 737 -20.78 -5.20 -32.34
N GLY A 738 -20.06 -4.96 -31.23
CA GLY A 738 -20.28 -5.64 -29.95
C GLY A 738 -19.51 -6.94 -29.74
N SER A 739 -18.78 -7.42 -30.74
CA SER A 739 -17.84 -8.55 -30.63
C SER A 739 -16.38 -8.06 -30.66
N THR A 740 -15.45 -8.85 -30.14
CA THR A 740 -14.01 -8.56 -30.23
C THR A 740 -13.28 -9.63 -31.02
N GLU A 741 -12.58 -9.21 -32.06
CA GLU A 741 -11.61 -10.03 -32.76
C GLU A 741 -10.24 -9.90 -32.08
N ILE A 742 -9.60 -11.05 -31.83
CA ILE A 742 -8.26 -11.19 -31.28
C ILE A 742 -7.39 -11.94 -32.29
N ASP A 743 -6.26 -11.34 -32.66
CA ASP A 743 -5.21 -12.03 -33.40
C ASP A 743 -4.40 -12.91 -32.43
N ILE A 744 -4.37 -14.21 -32.68
CA ILE A 744 -3.61 -15.21 -31.91
C ILE A 744 -2.57 -15.95 -32.78
N SER A 745 -2.17 -15.36 -33.90
CA SER A 745 -1.20 -15.95 -34.84
C SER A 745 0.15 -16.31 -34.22
N TYR A 746 0.61 -15.54 -33.22
CA TYR A 746 1.87 -15.77 -32.52
C TYR A 746 1.85 -16.99 -31.58
N PHE A 747 0.69 -17.60 -31.29
CA PHE A 747 0.60 -18.83 -30.49
C PHE A 747 1.39 -19.99 -31.11
N SER A 748 1.48 -20.00 -32.44
CA SER A 748 2.31 -20.96 -33.18
C SER A 748 3.78 -20.95 -32.73
N GLN A 749 4.30 -19.79 -32.34
CA GLN A 749 5.68 -19.60 -31.87
C GLN A 749 5.85 -20.06 -30.41
N LEU A 750 4.79 -19.97 -29.59
CA LEU A 750 4.77 -20.37 -28.19
C LEU A 750 4.77 -21.89 -27.97
N ARG A 751 4.57 -22.67 -29.05
CA ARG A 751 4.66 -24.15 -29.05
C ARG A 751 5.98 -24.67 -28.50
N LYS A 752 7.09 -23.93 -28.67
CA LYS A 752 8.38 -24.28 -28.08
C LYS A 752 8.40 -23.90 -26.60
N GLY A 753 8.04 -24.85 -25.74
CA GLY A 753 8.17 -24.73 -24.28
C GLY A 753 6.85 -24.67 -23.51
N ASN A 754 5.70 -24.57 -24.18
CA ASN A 754 4.38 -24.57 -23.54
C ASN A 754 3.48 -25.67 -24.13
N ASP A 755 2.78 -26.40 -23.27
CA ASP A 755 1.81 -27.44 -23.66
C ASP A 755 0.46 -26.81 -23.97
N PHE A 756 0.09 -25.84 -23.14
CA PHE A 756 -1.04 -24.95 -23.32
C PHE A 756 -0.64 -23.55 -22.87
N VAL A 757 -1.41 -22.57 -23.31
CA VAL A 757 -1.43 -21.21 -22.76
C VAL A 757 -2.82 -20.95 -22.21
N LYS A 758 -2.95 -20.07 -21.22
CA LYS A 758 -4.25 -19.59 -20.78
C LYS A 758 -4.51 -18.24 -21.41
N ILE A 759 -5.66 -18.10 -22.04
CA ILE A 759 -6.18 -16.81 -22.48
C ILE A 759 -7.09 -16.30 -21.38
N LYS A 760 -6.71 -15.19 -20.76
CA LYS A 760 -7.53 -14.47 -19.80
C LYS A 760 -8.13 -13.26 -20.49
N VAL A 761 -9.44 -13.32 -20.71
CA VAL A 761 -10.22 -12.28 -21.36
C VAL A 761 -10.86 -11.43 -20.29
N ILE A 762 -10.64 -10.11 -20.33
CA ILE A 762 -11.23 -9.13 -19.42
C ILE A 762 -12.19 -8.26 -20.22
N PHE A 763 -13.47 -8.32 -19.89
CA PHE A 763 -14.55 -7.59 -20.56
C PHE A 763 -14.62 -6.13 -20.11
N MET A 764 -15.39 -5.31 -20.83
CA MET A 764 -15.56 -3.87 -20.52
C MET A 764 -16.20 -3.61 -19.14
N ASP A 765 -16.90 -4.58 -18.57
CA ASP A 765 -17.50 -4.54 -17.23
C ASP A 765 -16.62 -5.19 -16.15
N ASP A 766 -15.33 -5.40 -16.43
CA ASP A 766 -14.32 -6.03 -15.56
C ASP A 766 -14.61 -7.49 -15.17
N ARG A 767 -15.66 -8.12 -15.72
CA ARG A 767 -15.77 -9.59 -15.71
C ARG A 767 -14.58 -10.17 -16.47
N PHE A 768 -14.14 -11.35 -16.06
CA PHE A 768 -13.10 -12.05 -16.80
C PHE A 768 -13.42 -13.53 -16.92
N ASN A 769 -12.91 -14.13 -17.99
CA ASN A 769 -13.00 -15.55 -18.24
C ASN A 769 -11.62 -16.09 -18.66
N GLU A 770 -11.32 -17.32 -18.27
CA GLU A 770 -10.03 -17.98 -18.56
C GLU A 770 -10.27 -19.27 -19.31
N MET A 771 -9.64 -19.42 -20.48
CA MET A 771 -9.66 -20.67 -21.23
C MET A 771 -8.25 -21.15 -21.54
N LYS A 772 -8.06 -22.47 -21.47
CA LYS A 772 -6.81 -23.11 -21.89
C LYS A 772 -6.87 -23.37 -23.39
N VAL A 773 -5.85 -22.90 -24.10
CA VAL A 773 -5.65 -23.23 -25.52
C VAL A 773 -4.45 -24.15 -25.61
N TYR A 774 -4.71 -25.41 -25.95
CA TYR A 774 -3.68 -26.43 -26.10
C TYR A 774 -2.92 -26.22 -27.40
N LEU A 775 -1.59 -26.14 -27.28
CA LEU A 775 -0.68 -25.89 -28.40
C LEU A 775 0.01 -27.16 -28.88
N ARG A 776 0.04 -28.19 -28.02
CA ARG A 776 0.68 -29.50 -28.23
C ARG A 776 -0.18 -30.63 -27.64
N PRO A 777 -0.03 -31.87 -28.15
CA PRO A 777 -0.71 -33.03 -27.59
C PRO A 777 -0.53 -33.11 -26.08
N THR A 778 -1.63 -33.21 -25.35
CA THR A 778 -1.64 -33.26 -23.87
C THR A 778 -2.76 -34.18 -23.38
N VAL A 779 -2.42 -35.12 -22.52
CA VAL A 779 -3.40 -36.04 -21.90
C VAL A 779 -4.03 -35.32 -20.71
N ILE A 780 -5.34 -35.08 -20.76
CA ILE A 780 -6.11 -34.40 -19.71
C ILE A 780 -6.52 -35.38 -18.62
N SER A 781 -7.03 -36.54 -19.04
CA SER A 781 -7.45 -37.62 -18.16
C SER A 781 -7.32 -38.97 -18.87
N CYS A 782 -7.28 -40.03 -18.08
CA CYS A 782 -7.23 -41.41 -18.55
C CYS A 782 -8.17 -42.25 -17.68
N ASN A 783 -9.08 -42.98 -18.33
CA ASN A 783 -10.00 -43.90 -17.70
C ASN A 783 -9.61 -45.32 -18.08
N THR A 784 -9.37 -46.17 -17.09
CA THR A 784 -9.01 -47.58 -17.29
C THR A 784 -10.18 -48.47 -16.89
N MET A 785 -10.53 -49.42 -17.75
CA MET A 785 -11.54 -50.43 -17.50
C MET A 785 -10.93 -51.81 -17.72
N SER A 786 -11.11 -52.70 -16.75
CA SER A 786 -10.60 -54.07 -16.82
C SER A 786 -11.73 -55.02 -17.21
N LEU A 787 -11.57 -55.72 -18.33
CA LEU A 787 -12.52 -56.73 -18.82
C LEU A 787 -11.88 -58.13 -18.74
N ASN A 788 -12.73 -59.17 -18.79
CA ASN A 788 -12.37 -60.58 -18.53
C ASN A 788 -11.14 -61.11 -19.32
N SER A 789 -10.77 -60.47 -20.43
CA SER A 789 -9.69 -60.89 -21.33
C SER A 789 -8.69 -59.79 -21.72
N HIS A 790 -8.93 -58.53 -21.36
CA HIS A 790 -8.11 -57.38 -21.78
C HIS A 790 -8.39 -56.13 -20.93
N VAL A 791 -7.48 -55.16 -20.99
CA VAL A 791 -7.62 -53.84 -20.35
C VAL A 791 -7.95 -52.80 -21.43
N SER A 792 -9.07 -52.09 -21.26
CA SER A 792 -9.45 -50.95 -22.09
C SER A 792 -9.00 -49.65 -21.42
N ILE A 793 -8.36 -48.77 -22.17
CA ILE A 793 -7.82 -47.51 -21.69
C ILE A 793 -8.34 -46.40 -22.60
N ASP A 794 -9.16 -45.51 -22.05
CA ASP A 794 -9.73 -44.35 -22.75
C ASP A 794 -8.99 -43.08 -22.32
N PHE A 795 -8.36 -42.41 -23.28
CA PHE A 795 -7.60 -41.18 -23.05
C PHE A 795 -8.35 -39.95 -23.54
N ASN A 796 -8.59 -38.99 -22.67
CA ASN A 796 -8.96 -37.64 -23.09
C ASN A 796 -7.68 -36.87 -23.48
N ILE A 797 -7.44 -36.69 -24.78
CA ILE A 797 -6.22 -36.07 -25.32
C ILE A 797 -6.59 -34.83 -26.15
N MET A 798 -6.16 -33.66 -25.69
CA MET A 798 -6.21 -32.42 -26.48
C MET A 798 -5.08 -32.38 -27.51
N GLU A 799 -5.33 -31.80 -28.68
CA GLU A 799 -4.44 -31.82 -29.86
C GLU A 799 -4.06 -33.26 -30.30
N PHE A 800 -5.00 -34.22 -30.19
CA PHE A 800 -4.76 -35.59 -30.63
C PHE A 800 -4.51 -35.66 -32.15
N LYS A 801 -3.38 -36.26 -32.52
CA LYS A 801 -3.08 -36.58 -33.92
C LYS A 801 -2.87 -38.06 -34.03
N LYS A 802 -3.66 -38.67 -34.92
CA LYS A 802 -3.52 -40.07 -35.27
C LYS A 802 -2.07 -40.38 -35.64
N ASP A 803 -1.55 -41.46 -35.07
CA ASP A 803 -0.19 -41.96 -35.27
C ASP A 803 0.95 -41.11 -34.71
N ALA A 804 0.68 -40.00 -34.02
CA ALA A 804 1.72 -39.13 -33.45
C ALA A 804 2.21 -39.57 -32.06
N LEU A 805 1.41 -40.35 -31.33
CA LEU A 805 1.67 -40.78 -29.96
C LEU A 805 1.91 -42.29 -29.90
N LYS A 806 2.64 -42.74 -28.89
CA LYS A 806 2.85 -44.14 -28.54
C LYS A 806 2.46 -44.39 -27.09
N LEU A 807 1.83 -45.53 -26.87
CA LEU A 807 1.58 -46.09 -25.56
C LEU A 807 2.64 -47.17 -25.29
N ILE A 808 3.43 -46.96 -24.23
CA ILE A 808 4.43 -47.90 -23.74
C ILE A 808 4.01 -48.39 -22.37
N ILE A 809 3.98 -49.70 -22.16
CA ILE A 809 3.80 -50.32 -20.85
C ILE A 809 5.05 -51.11 -20.52
N LYS A 810 5.60 -50.85 -19.32
CA LYS A 810 6.77 -51.53 -18.79
C LYS A 810 6.43 -52.35 -17.56
N LYS A 811 6.99 -53.55 -17.49
CA LYS A 811 7.09 -54.34 -16.26
C LYS A 811 8.51 -54.19 -15.75
N GLN A 812 8.67 -53.56 -14.58
CA GLN A 812 9.98 -53.13 -14.08
C GLN A 812 10.75 -52.27 -15.12
N ASN A 813 11.75 -52.82 -15.80
CA ASN A 813 12.53 -52.16 -16.86
C ASN A 813 12.30 -52.73 -18.27
N GLU A 814 11.48 -53.78 -18.42
CA GLU A 814 11.21 -54.42 -19.70
C GLU A 814 9.93 -53.88 -20.34
N ILE A 815 9.98 -53.59 -21.66
CA ILE A 815 8.83 -53.11 -22.42
C ILE A 815 7.99 -54.32 -22.84
N ILE A 816 6.76 -54.40 -22.34
CA ILE A 816 5.82 -55.50 -22.65
C ILE A 816 4.75 -55.08 -23.66
N TYR A 817 4.54 -53.78 -23.83
CA TYR A 817 3.63 -53.22 -24.83
C TYR A 817 4.24 -51.93 -25.37
N ASP A 818 4.39 -51.83 -26.70
CA ASP A 818 4.75 -50.59 -27.42
C ASP A 818 3.89 -50.54 -28.67
N LYS A 819 2.85 -49.70 -28.65
CA LYS A 819 2.01 -49.46 -29.84
C LYS A 819 1.77 -47.98 -30.07
N THR A 820 1.63 -47.65 -31.34
CA THR A 820 1.18 -46.34 -31.78
C THR A 820 -0.30 -46.15 -31.44
N LEU A 821 -0.66 -44.98 -30.92
CA LEU A 821 -2.05 -44.59 -30.71
C LEU A 821 -2.69 -44.17 -32.04
N THR A 822 -3.61 -44.99 -32.53
CA THR A 822 -4.49 -44.66 -33.66
C THR A 822 -5.82 -44.05 -33.22
N ASP A 823 -6.19 -44.30 -31.96
CA ASP A 823 -7.42 -43.84 -31.32
C ASP A 823 -7.13 -43.51 -29.85
N THR A 824 -8.06 -42.79 -29.22
CA THR A 824 -8.09 -42.44 -27.80
C THR A 824 -8.46 -43.62 -26.92
N LEU A 825 -9.25 -44.57 -27.43
CA LEU A 825 -9.58 -45.83 -26.77
C LEU A 825 -8.64 -46.97 -27.22
N VAL A 826 -7.99 -47.64 -26.27
CA VAL A 826 -6.99 -48.69 -26.54
C VAL A 826 -7.27 -49.94 -25.74
N ASN A 827 -7.30 -51.09 -26.42
CA ASN A 827 -7.48 -52.41 -25.80
C ASN A 827 -6.15 -53.19 -25.74
N ILE A 828 -5.80 -53.72 -24.56
CA ILE A 828 -4.51 -54.35 -24.29
C ILE A 828 -4.69 -55.74 -23.68
N ASN A 829 -4.14 -56.75 -24.34
CA ASN A 829 -4.31 -58.15 -23.96
C ASN A 829 -3.04 -58.77 -23.32
N GLN A 830 -1.94 -58.03 -23.26
CA GLN A 830 -0.59 -58.50 -22.90
C GLN A 830 -0.11 -57.95 -21.55
N ILE A 831 -1.01 -57.82 -20.58
CA ILE A 831 -0.69 -57.33 -19.23
C ILE A 831 -0.88 -58.48 -18.25
N GLU A 832 0.16 -58.80 -17.50
CA GLU A 832 0.08 -59.84 -16.47
C GLU A 832 -0.76 -59.34 -15.28
N PRO A 833 -1.73 -60.13 -14.79
CA PRO A 833 -2.51 -59.74 -13.64
C PRO A 833 -1.70 -59.76 -12.34
N PHE A 834 -2.10 -58.93 -11.38
CA PHE A 834 -1.51 -58.73 -10.04
C PHE A 834 -0.11 -58.13 -10.00
N GLU A 835 0.43 -57.73 -11.15
CA GLU A 835 1.76 -57.14 -11.21
C GLU A 835 1.75 -55.66 -11.55
N LYS A 836 2.71 -54.94 -10.95
CA LYS A 836 2.84 -53.50 -11.13
C LYS A 836 3.49 -53.18 -12.48
N HIS A 837 2.72 -52.49 -13.32
CA HIS A 837 3.15 -51.98 -14.60
C HIS A 837 3.25 -50.45 -14.58
N TYR A 838 4.09 -49.90 -15.43
CA TYR A 838 4.25 -48.47 -15.62
C TYR A 838 3.81 -48.11 -17.04
N MET A 839 2.74 -47.33 -17.13
CA MET A 839 2.17 -46.87 -18.38
C MET A 839 2.71 -45.49 -18.72
N TYR A 840 3.13 -45.33 -19.97
CA TYR A 840 3.68 -44.11 -20.51
C TYR A 840 2.99 -43.77 -21.83
N VAL A 841 2.46 -42.54 -21.94
CA VAL A 841 2.11 -41.98 -23.25
C VAL A 841 3.26 -41.07 -23.66
N ILE A 842 3.92 -41.41 -24.75
CA ILE A 842 5.04 -40.64 -25.28
C ILE A 842 4.74 -40.13 -26.68
N GLN A 843 5.30 -38.97 -27.00
CA GLN A 843 5.27 -38.45 -28.36
C GLN A 843 6.34 -39.15 -29.20
N LYS A 844 6.00 -39.60 -30.43
CA LYS A 844 6.97 -40.21 -31.34
C LYS A 844 8.07 -39.21 -31.70
N GLU A 845 9.31 -39.70 -31.72
CA GLU A 845 10.44 -38.92 -32.21
C GLU A 845 10.28 -38.63 -33.70
N ASN A 846 10.53 -37.39 -34.08
CA ASN A 846 10.75 -37.02 -35.47
C ASN A 846 12.24 -36.70 -35.66
N LEU A 847 12.99 -37.68 -36.17
CA LEU A 847 14.44 -37.63 -36.37
C LEU A 847 14.88 -36.44 -37.25
N PHE A 848 14.00 -35.94 -38.13
CA PHE A 848 14.27 -34.79 -38.99
C PHE A 848 14.14 -33.43 -38.25
N LEU A 849 13.47 -33.39 -37.09
CA LEU A 849 13.19 -32.14 -36.34
C LEU A 849 14.00 -32.02 -35.03
N GLY A 850 14.86 -32.98 -34.70
CA GLY A 850 15.71 -32.93 -33.50
C GLY A 850 14.94 -32.88 -32.18
N THR A 851 13.73 -33.44 -32.14
CA THR A 851 12.87 -33.44 -30.94
C THR A 851 13.21 -34.61 -30.03
N ASN A 852 13.65 -34.32 -28.80
CA ASN A 852 13.88 -35.33 -27.76
C ASN A 852 12.58 -36.03 -27.36
N HIS A 853 12.67 -37.28 -26.91
CA HIS A 853 11.61 -38.01 -26.23
C HIS A 853 10.83 -37.11 -25.23
N ARG A 854 9.52 -36.93 -25.46
CA ARG A 854 8.62 -36.23 -24.54
C ARG A 854 7.59 -37.20 -23.97
N GLU A 855 7.70 -37.46 -22.67
CA GLU A 855 6.71 -38.17 -21.87
C GLU A 855 5.55 -37.21 -21.58
N LEU A 856 4.35 -37.57 -22.05
CA LEU A 856 3.13 -36.77 -21.90
C LEU A 856 2.31 -37.18 -20.68
N TYR A 857 2.41 -38.47 -20.32
CA TYR A 857 1.62 -39.05 -19.25
C TYR A 857 2.36 -40.24 -18.68
N LYS A 858 2.35 -40.37 -17.35
CA LYS A 858 2.89 -41.51 -16.62
C LYS A 858 1.98 -41.88 -15.47
N GLN A 859 1.60 -43.15 -15.44
CA GLN A 859 0.75 -43.71 -14.39
C GLN A 859 1.19 -45.14 -14.07
N THR A 860 0.89 -45.57 -12.84
CA THR A 860 1.13 -46.96 -12.44
C THR A 860 -0.13 -47.77 -12.74
N LEU A 861 -0.05 -48.68 -13.71
CA LEU A 861 -1.15 -49.57 -14.04
C LEU A 861 -0.98 -50.89 -13.28
N VAL A 862 -2.01 -51.33 -12.56
CA VAL A 862 -2.06 -52.70 -12.05
C VAL A 862 -3.38 -53.31 -12.51
N TYR A 863 -3.30 -54.41 -13.22
CA TYR A 863 -4.45 -55.17 -13.70
C TYR A 863 -4.76 -56.29 -12.70
N TYR A 864 -6.01 -56.46 -12.30
CA TYR A 864 -6.45 -57.56 -11.44
C TYR A 864 -7.42 -58.44 -12.22
N ASN A 865 -7.05 -59.71 -12.39
CA ASN A 865 -7.93 -60.69 -13.03
C ASN A 865 -8.63 -61.52 -11.95
N TYR A 866 -9.96 -61.42 -11.88
CA TYR A 866 -10.77 -62.09 -10.87
C TYR A 866 -10.64 -63.62 -10.89
N ASN A 867 -10.36 -64.23 -12.05
CA ASN A 867 -10.17 -65.68 -12.20
C ASN A 867 -8.90 -66.20 -11.51
N HIS A 868 -7.97 -65.32 -11.14
CA HIS A 868 -6.65 -65.66 -10.59
C HIS A 868 -6.43 -65.09 -9.17
N LEU A 869 -7.50 -64.71 -8.47
CA LEU A 869 -7.44 -64.18 -7.09
C LEU A 869 -6.97 -65.23 -6.07
N GLU A 870 -7.09 -66.52 -6.40
CA GLU A 870 -6.70 -67.63 -5.54
C GLU A 870 -5.23 -67.51 -5.10
N SER A 871 -4.95 -67.85 -3.83
CA SER A 871 -3.64 -67.78 -3.15
C SER A 871 -3.09 -66.39 -2.82
N HIS A 872 -3.69 -65.31 -3.32
CA HIS A 872 -3.26 -63.93 -3.02
C HIS A 872 -4.01 -63.35 -1.81
N SER A 873 -3.31 -62.55 -1.00
CA SER A 873 -3.87 -61.86 0.17
C SER A 873 -4.02 -60.38 -0.13
N PHE A 874 -5.20 -59.85 0.13
CA PHE A 874 -5.58 -58.50 -0.25
C PHE A 874 -6.07 -57.72 0.96
N ASN A 875 -5.60 -56.49 1.12
CA ASN A 875 -6.14 -55.59 2.13
C ASN A 875 -7.49 -55.06 1.64
N LEU A 876 -8.54 -55.34 2.39
CA LEU A 876 -9.83 -54.71 2.17
C LEU A 876 -9.73 -53.27 2.65
N ASN A 877 -10.22 -52.33 1.84
CA ASN A 877 -10.36 -50.94 2.25
C ASN A 877 -11.81 -50.66 2.61
N ASP A 878 -12.73 -51.11 1.76
CA ASP A 878 -14.17 -50.94 1.94
C ASP A 878 -14.92 -52.21 1.51
N ILE A 879 -15.96 -52.58 2.25
CA ILE A 879 -17.02 -53.48 1.78
C ILE A 879 -18.19 -52.60 1.38
N ILE A 880 -18.71 -52.81 0.18
CA ILE A 880 -19.85 -52.03 -0.31
C ILE A 880 -21.03 -52.98 -0.42
N LEU A 881 -22.05 -52.71 0.38
CA LEU A 881 -23.35 -53.36 0.38
C LEU A 881 -24.30 -52.49 -0.43
N TRP A 882 -24.84 -53.04 -1.51
CA TRP A 882 -25.91 -52.40 -2.25
C TRP A 882 -27.21 -53.07 -1.85
N ASN A 883 -28.21 -52.29 -1.41
CA ASN A 883 -29.58 -52.75 -1.33
C ASN A 883 -30.45 -51.78 -2.13
N GLN A 884 -31.14 -52.26 -3.18
CA GLN A 884 -32.13 -51.49 -3.97
C GLN A 884 -31.70 -50.01 -4.16
N ASP A 885 -30.55 -49.82 -4.80
CA ASP A 885 -29.91 -48.53 -5.13
C ASP A 885 -29.22 -47.74 -4.00
N VAL A 886 -29.27 -48.18 -2.75
CA VAL A 886 -28.53 -47.55 -1.64
C VAL A 886 -27.15 -48.19 -1.48
N GLU A 887 -26.10 -47.42 -1.75
CA GLU A 887 -24.70 -47.82 -1.52
C GLU A 887 -24.32 -47.62 -0.03
N GLN A 888 -24.25 -48.70 0.74
CA GLN A 888 -23.68 -48.70 2.09
C GLN A 888 -22.23 -49.15 2.07
N LYS A 889 -21.32 -48.20 2.31
CA LYS A 889 -19.88 -48.45 2.35
C LYS A 889 -19.40 -48.64 3.79
N ILE A 890 -18.99 -49.87 4.12
CA ILE A 890 -18.36 -50.22 5.39
C ILE A 890 -16.84 -50.14 5.23
N ASN A 891 -16.21 -49.19 5.91
CA ASN A 891 -14.76 -49.01 5.87
C ASN A 891 -14.07 -50.03 6.79
N ILE A 892 -13.33 -50.99 6.23
CA ILE A 892 -12.66 -52.05 7.00
C ILE A 892 -11.16 -51.82 6.90
N ARG A 893 -10.63 -50.83 7.62
CA ARG A 893 -9.19 -50.55 7.57
C ARG A 893 -8.37 -51.67 8.20
N ASN A 894 -7.29 -52.07 7.54
CA ASN A 894 -6.26 -53.01 8.01
C ASN A 894 -6.70 -54.48 8.18
N GLN A 895 -7.65 -54.97 7.39
CA GLN A 895 -7.95 -56.41 7.34
C GLN A 895 -7.52 -57.01 6.00
N SER A 896 -6.72 -58.08 6.06
CA SER A 896 -6.32 -58.85 4.88
C SER A 896 -7.22 -60.07 4.71
N VAL A 897 -7.74 -60.27 3.50
CA VAL A 897 -8.51 -61.46 3.11
C VAL A 897 -7.69 -62.27 2.12
N LYS A 898 -7.60 -63.58 2.36
CA LYS A 898 -6.92 -64.53 1.47
C LYS A 898 -7.97 -65.38 0.76
N PHE A 899 -7.95 -65.37 -0.57
CA PHE A 899 -8.84 -66.19 -1.37
C PHE A 899 -8.23 -67.59 -1.50
N ASN A 900 -8.91 -68.59 -0.95
CA ASN A 900 -8.40 -69.96 -0.83
C ASN A 900 -9.01 -70.93 -1.85
N LYS A 901 -9.91 -70.47 -2.74
CA LYS A 901 -10.51 -71.24 -3.83
C LYS A 901 -10.67 -70.37 -5.07
N LYS A 902 -10.58 -71.02 -6.24
CA LYS A 902 -10.92 -70.45 -7.55
C LYS A 902 -12.40 -70.07 -7.60
N ILE A 903 -12.72 -68.89 -8.13
CA ILE A 903 -14.10 -68.48 -8.41
C ILE A 903 -14.47 -69.15 -9.74
N GLU A 904 -15.21 -70.26 -9.71
CA GLU A 904 -15.71 -70.91 -10.92
C GLU A 904 -17.12 -70.41 -11.27
N ASN A 905 -17.38 -70.31 -12.58
CA ASN A 905 -18.56 -69.67 -13.19
C ASN A 905 -19.88 -69.92 -12.43
N ILE A 906 -20.61 -68.83 -12.19
CA ILE A 906 -21.97 -68.86 -11.65
C ILE A 906 -22.91 -69.35 -12.76
N ASN A 907 -23.43 -70.57 -12.63
CA ASN A 907 -24.43 -71.13 -13.53
C ASN A 907 -25.79 -70.54 -13.16
N ILE A 908 -26.47 -69.91 -14.11
CA ILE A 908 -27.81 -69.35 -13.95
C ILE A 908 -28.79 -70.34 -14.57
N ASP A 909 -29.36 -71.23 -13.76
CA ASP A 909 -30.59 -71.92 -14.13
C ASP A 909 -31.69 -71.45 -13.17
N GLY A 910 -32.56 -70.61 -13.72
CA GLY A 910 -33.73 -70.07 -13.02
C GLY A 910 -34.77 -71.17 -12.85
N ASN A 911 -34.85 -71.73 -11.65
CA ASN A 911 -36.10 -72.09 -10.95
C ASN A 911 -35.73 -72.76 -9.63
N ASP A 912 -36.47 -72.38 -8.59
CA ASP A 912 -36.41 -72.81 -7.18
C ASP A 912 -35.45 -72.02 -6.27
N ASN A 913 -36.01 -71.64 -5.12
CA ASN A 913 -35.42 -70.83 -4.04
C ASN A 913 -33.96 -71.19 -3.75
N ASN A 914 -33.01 -70.38 -4.26
CA ASN A 914 -31.59 -70.65 -4.15
C ASN A 914 -30.84 -69.48 -3.51
N LEU A 915 -30.38 -69.72 -2.27
CA LEU A 915 -29.32 -68.99 -1.61
C LEU A 915 -27.96 -69.33 -2.26
N TYR A 916 -27.22 -68.33 -2.74
CA TYR A 916 -25.87 -68.52 -3.26
C TYR A 916 -24.82 -68.30 -2.15
N GLU A 917 -23.86 -69.23 -1.99
CA GLU A 917 -22.74 -69.11 -1.03
C GLU A 917 -21.44 -68.66 -1.71
N ILE A 918 -20.89 -67.50 -1.32
CA ILE A 918 -19.49 -67.14 -1.61
C ILE A 918 -18.66 -67.42 -0.35
N THR A 919 -17.75 -68.38 -0.43
CA THR A 919 -16.81 -68.71 0.66
C THR A 919 -15.46 -67.99 0.48
N CYS A 920 -15.16 -67.00 1.32
CA CYS A 920 -13.80 -66.49 1.53
C CYS A 920 -13.35 -66.83 2.96
N SER A 921 -12.09 -66.60 3.34
CA SER A 921 -11.65 -66.90 4.72
C SER A 921 -10.87 -65.75 5.34
N TRP A 922 -11.16 -65.47 6.62
CA TRP A 922 -10.45 -64.50 7.43
C TRP A 922 -9.90 -65.23 8.67
N LYS A 923 -8.58 -65.17 8.87
CA LYS A 923 -7.87 -65.86 9.98
C LYS A 923 -8.22 -67.35 10.13
N ASN A 924 -8.32 -68.07 9.01
CA ASN A 924 -8.72 -69.49 8.93
C ASN A 924 -10.17 -69.81 9.31
N GLU A 925 -11.03 -68.81 9.52
CA GLU A 925 -12.48 -69.03 9.60
C GLU A 925 -13.15 -68.72 8.25
N PRO A 926 -14.05 -69.61 7.76
CA PRO A 926 -14.77 -69.38 6.52
C PRO A 926 -15.82 -68.28 6.71
N ILE A 927 -15.70 -67.21 5.94
CA ILE A 927 -16.76 -66.23 5.74
C ILE A 927 -17.65 -66.77 4.62
N ILE A 928 -18.89 -67.08 4.98
CA ILE A 928 -19.92 -67.54 4.05
C ILE A 928 -20.90 -66.38 3.87
N ALA A 929 -20.90 -65.75 2.70
CA ALA A 929 -21.93 -64.78 2.33
C ALA A 929 -23.08 -65.53 1.64
N LYS A 930 -24.28 -65.41 2.21
CA LYS A 930 -25.54 -65.98 1.70
C LYS A 930 -26.43 -64.84 1.22
N VAL A 931 -26.85 -64.88 -0.04
CA VAL A 931 -27.73 -63.85 -0.63
C VAL A 931 -29.09 -64.48 -0.94
N ASP A 932 -30.15 -63.86 -0.42
CA ASP A 932 -31.56 -64.26 -0.60
C ASP A 932 -32.23 -63.35 -1.63
N TYR A 933 -33.04 -63.92 -2.52
CA TYR A 933 -33.56 -63.23 -3.71
C TYR A 933 -34.93 -62.62 -3.42
N ASP A 934 -34.99 -61.57 -2.59
CA ASP A 934 -36.19 -60.72 -2.48
C ASP A 934 -35.89 -59.22 -2.37
N GLU A 935 -34.64 -58.84 -2.13
CA GLU A 935 -34.17 -57.47 -2.35
C GLU A 935 -32.77 -57.58 -2.94
N ASN A 936 -32.54 -56.95 -4.10
CA ASN A 936 -31.29 -57.04 -4.86
C ASN A 936 -30.08 -56.58 -4.01
N LEU A 937 -29.51 -57.51 -3.24
CA LEU A 937 -28.39 -57.25 -2.36
C LEU A 937 -27.09 -57.63 -3.06
N TYR A 938 -26.31 -56.63 -3.48
CA TYR A 938 -25.01 -56.85 -4.11
C TYR A 938 -23.89 -56.58 -3.11
N ILE A 939 -22.98 -57.55 -2.97
CA ILE A 939 -21.79 -57.39 -2.13
C ILE A 939 -20.60 -57.22 -3.07
N SER A 940 -19.99 -56.03 -3.08
CA SER A 940 -18.73 -55.79 -3.78
C SER A 940 -17.59 -55.50 -2.79
N PHE A 941 -16.45 -56.12 -3.04
CA PHE A 941 -15.25 -55.91 -2.24
C PHE A 941 -14.38 -54.88 -2.93
N LYS A 942 -14.12 -53.74 -2.26
CA LYS A 942 -13.08 -52.81 -2.71
C LYS A 942 -11.75 -53.22 -2.12
N ILE A 943 -11.04 -54.02 -2.89
CA ILE A 943 -9.67 -54.43 -2.59
C ILE A 943 -8.75 -53.23 -2.80
N GLY A 944 -7.89 -52.96 -1.81
CA GLY A 944 -7.03 -51.79 -1.78
C GLY A 944 -5.94 -51.82 -2.82
N PHE A 945 -6.24 -51.32 -4.01
CA PHE A 945 -5.26 -50.86 -4.97
C PHE A 945 -5.71 -49.55 -5.61
N SER A 946 -4.75 -48.71 -5.96
CA SER A 946 -5.01 -47.31 -6.26
C SER A 946 -5.85 -47.04 -7.50
N GLU A 947 -6.16 -48.03 -8.36
CA GLU A 947 -6.71 -47.75 -9.69
C GLU A 947 -7.64 -48.82 -10.33
N LEU A 948 -8.27 -49.74 -9.57
CA LEU A 948 -9.24 -50.68 -10.17
C LEU A 948 -10.65 -50.58 -9.58
N GLN A 949 -11.63 -50.53 -10.49
CA GLN A 949 -13.07 -50.68 -10.23
C GLN A 949 -13.35 -52.08 -9.64
N SER A 950 -14.40 -52.15 -8.80
CA SER A 950 -14.87 -53.31 -8.03
C SER A 950 -14.82 -54.67 -8.76
N ILE A 951 -14.45 -55.75 -8.05
CA ILE A 951 -14.78 -57.10 -8.50
C ILE A 951 -16.27 -57.33 -8.19
N GLY A 952 -17.10 -57.44 -9.23
CA GLY A 952 -18.51 -57.80 -9.14
C GLY A 952 -18.81 -59.03 -10.00
N ALA A 953 -19.57 -59.97 -9.46
CA ALA A 953 -20.21 -61.00 -10.26
C ALA A 953 -21.44 -60.38 -10.94
N TYR A 954 -21.41 -60.22 -12.27
CA TYR A 954 -22.54 -59.71 -13.05
C TYR A 954 -23.37 -60.86 -13.63
N ILE A 955 -24.68 -60.81 -13.40
CA ILE A 955 -25.70 -61.50 -14.21
C ILE A 955 -26.25 -60.42 -15.16
N GLN A 956 -26.20 -60.68 -16.47
CA GLN A 956 -26.53 -59.68 -17.49
C GLN A 956 -27.97 -59.88 -17.98
N ASP A 957 -28.78 -58.82 -17.95
CA ASP A 957 -29.51 -58.41 -19.16
C ASP A 957 -29.68 -56.88 -19.20
N GLU A 958 -29.73 -56.36 -20.42
CA GLU A 958 -29.44 -54.99 -20.84
C GLU A 958 -30.48 -53.93 -20.41
N THR A 959 -30.05 -52.80 -19.82
CA THR A 959 -30.39 -51.39 -20.20
C THR A 959 -29.95 -50.34 -19.14
N SER A 960 -29.37 -49.24 -19.64
CA SER A 960 -29.23 -47.88 -19.03
C SER A 960 -28.45 -47.62 -17.71
N VAL A 961 -27.15 -47.28 -17.84
CA VAL A 961 -26.48 -45.98 -17.51
C VAL A 961 -26.93 -45.16 -16.26
N TYR A 962 -26.06 -45.15 -15.23
CA TYR A 962 -25.63 -44.07 -14.28
C TYR A 962 -26.61 -43.05 -13.63
N ASN A 963 -26.74 -43.05 -12.28
CA ASN A 963 -26.01 -42.17 -11.31
C ASN A 963 -26.70 -42.08 -9.92
N ASN A 964 -25.92 -42.23 -8.84
CA ASN A 964 -26.38 -42.21 -7.44
C ASN A 964 -26.15 -40.84 -6.75
N LYS A 965 -27.13 -40.43 -5.93
CA LYS A 965 -27.31 -39.12 -5.27
C LYS A 965 -27.17 -39.27 -3.73
N ASN A 966 -26.55 -38.30 -3.04
CA ASN A 966 -26.48 -38.19 -1.56
C ASN A 966 -27.83 -37.76 -0.95
N TYR A 967 -28.72 -38.69 -0.61
CA TYR A 967 -30.12 -38.34 -0.27
C TYR A 967 -30.30 -37.42 0.97
N SER A 968 -29.49 -37.47 2.04
CA SER A 968 -29.77 -36.63 3.24
C SER A 968 -29.39 -35.15 3.12
N ASP A 969 -28.36 -34.82 2.34
CA ASP A 969 -28.02 -33.42 2.05
C ASP A 969 -28.93 -32.88 0.96
N ILE A 970 -29.29 -33.71 -0.03
CA ILE A 970 -30.22 -33.37 -1.10
C ILE A 970 -31.55 -32.91 -0.52
N ASP A 971 -32.08 -33.58 0.49
CA ASP A 971 -33.32 -33.14 1.14
C ASP A 971 -33.19 -31.74 1.77
N TYR A 972 -32.04 -31.38 2.37
CA TYR A 972 -31.79 -30.03 2.89
C TYR A 972 -31.64 -28.98 1.78
N TYR A 973 -31.02 -29.34 0.65
CA TYR A 973 -30.84 -28.44 -0.49
C TYR A 973 -32.15 -28.26 -1.27
N ASP A 974 -32.92 -29.34 -1.46
CA ASP A 974 -34.21 -29.36 -2.13
C ASP A 974 -35.26 -28.62 -1.28
N ASP A 975 -35.32 -28.85 0.04
CA ASP A 975 -36.20 -28.10 0.96
C ASP A 975 -35.89 -26.59 1.03
N LEU A 976 -34.67 -26.21 0.68
CA LEU A 976 -34.21 -24.82 0.63
C LEU A 976 -34.29 -24.20 -0.77
N ASP A 977 -34.70 -24.95 -1.80
CA ASP A 977 -34.66 -24.55 -3.22
C ASP A 977 -33.26 -24.09 -3.68
N ILE A 978 -32.21 -24.81 -3.24
CA ILE A 978 -30.82 -24.51 -3.59
C ILE A 978 -30.27 -25.59 -4.52
N ASP A 979 -29.99 -25.21 -5.76
CA ASP A 979 -29.33 -26.08 -6.74
C ASP A 979 -27.93 -26.50 -6.27
N LEU A 980 -27.74 -27.83 -6.19
CA LEU A 980 -26.49 -28.48 -5.79
C LEU A 980 -25.34 -28.25 -6.78
N ASN A 981 -25.65 -27.94 -8.04
CA ASN A 981 -24.66 -27.65 -9.08
C ASN A 981 -24.05 -26.25 -8.94
N LEU A 982 -24.60 -25.40 -8.07
CA LEU A 982 -24.03 -24.09 -7.78
C LEU A 982 -22.65 -24.23 -7.13
N ASP A 983 -21.76 -23.30 -7.49
CA ASP A 983 -20.46 -23.17 -6.85
C ASP A 983 -20.61 -23.06 -5.32
N LYS A 984 -19.68 -23.66 -4.57
CA LYS A 984 -19.74 -23.74 -3.11
C LYS A 984 -19.78 -22.36 -2.45
N PHE A 985 -19.12 -21.35 -3.04
CA PHE A 985 -19.17 -19.96 -2.60
C PHE A 985 -20.55 -19.34 -2.83
N VAL A 986 -21.18 -19.62 -3.98
CA VAL A 986 -22.53 -19.12 -4.29
C VAL A 986 -23.57 -19.77 -3.39
N ARG A 987 -23.46 -21.07 -3.10
CA ARG A 987 -24.32 -21.75 -2.11
C ARG A 987 -24.17 -21.12 -0.73
N PHE A 988 -22.95 -20.85 -0.31
CA PHE A 988 -22.67 -20.19 0.97
C PHE A 988 -23.32 -18.80 1.06
N GLN A 989 -23.20 -17.98 0.02
CA GLN A 989 -23.86 -16.67 -0.03
C GLN A 989 -25.38 -16.79 0.01
N LYS A 990 -25.98 -17.72 -0.74
CA LYS A 990 -27.43 -17.97 -0.69
C LYS A 990 -27.89 -18.38 0.70
N PHE A 991 -27.15 -19.22 1.42
CA PHE A 991 -27.49 -19.55 2.80
C PHE A 991 -27.43 -18.32 3.72
N GLN A 992 -26.48 -17.40 3.54
CA GLN A 992 -26.39 -16.17 4.32
C GLN A 992 -27.57 -15.23 4.03
N GLU A 993 -27.94 -15.06 2.76
CA GLU A 993 -29.10 -14.25 2.36
C GLU A 993 -30.40 -14.85 2.89
N MET A 994 -30.57 -16.17 2.79
CA MET A 994 -31.74 -16.87 3.31
C MET A 994 -31.81 -16.78 4.84
N LYS A 995 -30.69 -16.79 5.57
CA LYS A 995 -30.68 -16.60 7.03
C LYS A 995 -31.27 -15.24 7.43
N VAL A 996 -30.97 -14.18 6.66
CA VAL A 996 -31.44 -12.81 6.95
C VAL A 996 -32.93 -12.62 6.68
N ASN A 997 -33.48 -13.35 5.70
CA ASN A 997 -34.86 -13.18 5.22
C ASN A 997 -35.83 -14.28 5.71
N CYS A 998 -35.46 -15.08 6.71
CA CYS A 998 -36.25 -16.24 7.14
C CYS A 998 -37.04 -15.95 8.44
N ASP A 999 -38.37 -15.91 8.32
CA ASP A 999 -39.29 -15.71 9.46
C ASP A 999 -39.78 -17.02 10.11
N LYS A 1000 -39.46 -18.20 9.53
CA LYS A 1000 -39.93 -19.53 10.01
C LYS A 1000 -38.82 -20.31 10.70
N SER A 1001 -39.08 -20.79 11.92
CA SER A 1001 -38.13 -21.56 12.74
C SER A 1001 -37.59 -22.82 12.05
N GLU A 1002 -38.43 -23.52 11.27
CA GLU A 1002 -38.05 -24.78 10.61
C GLU A 1002 -37.09 -24.60 9.42
N LYS A 1003 -37.31 -23.59 8.58
CA LYS A 1003 -36.39 -23.30 7.47
C LYS A 1003 -35.09 -22.68 7.99
N LEU A 1004 -35.19 -21.83 9.03
CA LEU A 1004 -34.04 -21.23 9.69
C LEU A 1004 -33.11 -22.28 10.31
N MET A 1005 -33.65 -23.30 11.00
CA MET A 1005 -32.82 -24.33 11.60
C MET A 1005 -32.05 -25.15 10.55
N LYS A 1006 -32.61 -25.35 9.35
CA LYS A 1006 -31.93 -26.01 8.23
C LYS A 1006 -30.82 -25.14 7.64
N ILE A 1007 -31.08 -23.85 7.43
CA ILE A 1007 -30.09 -22.89 6.93
C ILE A 1007 -28.90 -22.77 7.88
N LEU A 1008 -29.16 -22.65 9.19
CA LEU A 1008 -28.11 -22.54 10.21
C LEU A 1008 -27.21 -23.79 10.26
N TYR A 1009 -27.81 -24.98 10.10
CA TYR A 1009 -27.06 -26.23 10.02
C TYR A 1009 -26.11 -26.26 8.81
N MET A 1010 -26.62 -25.87 7.63
CA MET A 1010 -25.84 -25.82 6.40
C MET A 1010 -24.73 -24.75 6.43
N LEU A 1011 -24.98 -23.58 7.03
CA LEU A 1011 -23.94 -22.57 7.27
C LEU A 1011 -22.85 -23.08 8.23
N GLY A 1012 -23.25 -23.74 9.32
CA GLY A 1012 -22.29 -24.33 10.25
C GLY A 1012 -21.41 -25.40 9.58
N LYS A 1013 -22.01 -26.23 8.72
CA LYS A 1013 -21.29 -27.22 7.90
C LYS A 1013 -20.32 -26.55 6.92
N ALA A 1014 -20.73 -25.48 6.25
CA ALA A 1014 -19.87 -24.71 5.35
C ALA A 1014 -18.66 -24.11 6.08
N TYR A 1015 -18.84 -23.52 7.26
CA TYR A 1015 -17.73 -23.02 8.09
C TYR A 1015 -16.84 -24.15 8.65
N MET A 1016 -17.39 -25.32 8.95
CA MET A 1016 -16.62 -26.47 9.41
C MET A 1016 -15.74 -27.07 8.29
N LEU A 1017 -16.30 -27.18 7.09
CA LEU A 1017 -15.69 -27.82 5.92
C LEU A 1017 -14.92 -26.86 5.00
N GLY A 1018 -15.10 -25.55 5.18
CA GLY A 1018 -14.49 -24.51 4.33
C GLY A 1018 -15.14 -24.41 2.96
N GLU A 1019 -16.44 -24.68 2.87
CA GLU A 1019 -17.17 -24.69 1.60
C GLU A 1019 -17.69 -23.28 1.31
N GLY A 1020 -17.01 -22.58 0.40
CA GLY A 1020 -17.38 -21.21 0.05
C GLY A 1020 -17.03 -20.14 1.10
N VAL A 1021 -16.35 -20.53 2.18
CA VAL A 1021 -15.88 -19.63 3.24
C VAL A 1021 -14.62 -20.19 3.91
N GLU A 1022 -13.82 -19.35 4.55
CA GLU A 1022 -12.68 -19.82 5.33
C GLU A 1022 -13.14 -20.68 6.52
N LYS A 1023 -12.42 -21.79 6.77
CA LYS A 1023 -12.75 -22.72 7.85
C LYS A 1023 -12.70 -22.02 9.20
N SER A 1024 -13.82 -22.04 9.93
CA SER A 1024 -13.90 -21.51 11.28
C SER A 1024 -14.75 -22.41 12.17
N ARG A 1025 -14.08 -23.19 13.03
CA ARG A 1025 -14.76 -24.13 13.95
C ARG A 1025 -15.60 -23.41 14.99
N SER A 1026 -15.15 -22.25 15.48
CA SER A 1026 -15.88 -21.47 16.48
C SER A 1026 -17.21 -20.94 15.93
N ILE A 1027 -17.20 -20.43 14.69
CA ILE A 1027 -18.41 -19.96 14.01
C ILE A 1027 -19.33 -21.15 13.68
N ALA A 1028 -18.76 -22.27 13.22
CA ALA A 1028 -19.54 -23.49 12.97
C ALA A 1028 -20.26 -24.00 14.22
N TYR A 1029 -19.59 -24.04 15.38
CA TYR A 1029 -20.21 -24.43 16.65
C TYR A 1029 -21.31 -23.49 17.08
N SER A 1030 -21.09 -22.16 17.00
CA SER A 1030 -22.13 -21.19 17.35
C SER A 1030 -23.38 -21.34 16.47
N LEU A 1031 -23.21 -21.58 15.17
CA LEU A 1031 -24.32 -21.78 14.24
C LEU A 1031 -25.05 -23.11 14.46
N TRP A 1032 -24.32 -24.18 14.80
CA TRP A 1032 -24.94 -25.45 15.16
C TRP A 1032 -25.61 -25.41 16.53
N GLU A 1033 -25.12 -24.63 17.49
CA GLU A 1033 -25.80 -24.40 18.78
C GLU A 1033 -27.13 -23.66 18.56
N GLU A 1034 -27.12 -22.63 17.73
CA GLU A 1034 -28.32 -21.90 17.31
C GLU A 1034 -29.32 -22.84 16.61
N SER A 1035 -28.86 -23.66 15.65
CA SER A 1035 -29.68 -24.64 14.94
C SER A 1035 -30.26 -25.73 15.86
N ALA A 1036 -29.44 -26.26 16.78
CA ALA A 1036 -29.85 -27.26 17.76
C ALA A 1036 -30.90 -26.70 18.74
N SER A 1037 -30.77 -25.43 19.14
CA SER A 1037 -31.76 -24.78 20.02
C SER A 1037 -33.14 -24.65 19.36
N LEU A 1038 -33.19 -24.63 18.03
CA LEU A 1038 -34.42 -24.63 17.24
C LEU A 1038 -34.98 -26.04 16.96
N GLY A 1039 -34.35 -27.09 17.50
CA GLY A 1039 -34.81 -28.48 17.39
C GLY A 1039 -34.19 -29.28 16.24
N ASN A 1040 -33.16 -28.78 15.55
CA ASN A 1040 -32.51 -29.53 14.48
C ASN A 1040 -31.67 -30.69 15.04
N ILE A 1041 -32.13 -31.91 14.76
CA ILE A 1041 -31.54 -33.16 15.24
C ILE A 1041 -30.13 -33.38 14.64
N GLU A 1042 -29.92 -33.05 13.37
CA GLU A 1042 -28.62 -33.15 12.69
C GLU A 1042 -27.57 -32.21 13.28
N ALA A 1043 -27.99 -31.00 13.69
CA ALA A 1043 -27.13 -30.05 14.39
C ALA A 1043 -26.75 -30.54 15.81
N MET A 1044 -27.70 -31.15 16.55
CA MET A 1044 -27.42 -31.74 17.87
C MET A 1044 -26.39 -32.88 17.77
N VAL A 1045 -26.55 -33.76 16.78
CA VAL A 1045 -25.62 -34.88 16.53
C VAL A 1045 -24.25 -34.38 16.10
N SER A 1046 -24.20 -33.34 15.27
CA SER A 1046 -22.95 -32.73 14.81
C SER A 1046 -22.17 -32.08 15.96
N LEU A 1047 -22.84 -31.35 16.86
CA LEU A 1047 -22.23 -30.82 18.09
C LEU A 1047 -21.77 -31.94 19.03
N ALA A 1048 -22.58 -32.99 19.22
CA ALA A 1048 -22.22 -34.11 20.06
C ALA A 1048 -20.94 -34.82 19.55
N ASN A 1049 -20.87 -35.08 18.24
CA ASN A 1049 -19.68 -35.65 17.61
C ASN A 1049 -18.45 -34.75 17.79
N SER A 1050 -18.61 -33.44 17.65
CA SER A 1050 -17.53 -32.47 17.80
C SER A 1050 -17.03 -32.32 19.23
N TYR A 1051 -17.91 -32.23 20.24
CA TYR A 1051 -17.51 -32.20 21.64
C TYR A 1051 -16.93 -33.53 22.13
N TYR A 1052 -17.44 -34.66 21.62
CA TYR A 1052 -16.95 -35.99 21.99
C TYR A 1052 -15.55 -36.29 21.42
N SER A 1053 -15.22 -35.76 20.24
CA SER A 1053 -13.92 -35.95 19.59
C SER A 1053 -12.78 -35.07 20.13
N GLY A 1054 -13.07 -34.08 20.99
CA GLY A 1054 -12.10 -33.44 21.89
C GLY A 1054 -10.96 -32.63 21.26
N SER A 1055 -11.01 -32.29 19.97
CA SER A 1055 -9.93 -31.50 19.33
C SER A 1055 -9.87 -30.05 19.82
N GLY A 1056 -8.95 -29.76 20.75
CA GLY A 1056 -8.58 -28.41 21.19
C GLY A 1056 -9.05 -28.02 22.60
N ILE A 1057 -9.51 -28.98 23.41
CA ILE A 1057 -9.99 -28.75 24.78
C ILE A 1057 -8.90 -29.16 25.78
N SER A 1058 -8.68 -28.36 26.83
CA SER A 1058 -7.70 -28.67 27.88
C SER A 1058 -8.11 -29.91 28.69
N GLN A 1059 -7.16 -30.69 29.20
CA GLN A 1059 -7.43 -31.91 29.98
C GLN A 1059 -8.41 -31.71 31.15
N ASN A 1060 -8.44 -30.50 31.75
CA ASN A 1060 -9.35 -30.17 32.85
C ASN A 1060 -10.80 -29.91 32.39
N GLU A 1061 -11.04 -29.68 31.11
CA GLU A 1061 -12.37 -29.37 30.55
C GLU A 1061 -12.96 -30.55 29.73
N GLU A 1062 -12.16 -31.57 29.42
CA GLU A 1062 -12.56 -32.73 28.62
C GLU A 1062 -13.80 -33.46 29.19
N LEU A 1063 -13.85 -33.64 30.52
CA LEU A 1063 -14.98 -34.28 31.18
C LEU A 1063 -16.27 -33.45 31.08
N LYS A 1064 -16.15 -32.11 31.14
CA LYS A 1064 -17.28 -31.18 31.01
C LYS A 1064 -17.87 -31.24 29.60
N TYR A 1065 -17.03 -31.21 28.57
CA TYR A 1065 -17.49 -31.26 27.18
C TYR A 1065 -17.99 -32.65 26.74
N LYS A 1066 -17.44 -33.74 27.28
CA LYS A 1066 -18.00 -35.09 27.09
C LYS A 1066 -19.40 -35.22 27.71
N ASN A 1067 -19.63 -34.63 28.89
CA ASN A 1067 -20.97 -34.61 29.50
C ASN A 1067 -21.97 -33.75 28.69
N ILE A 1068 -21.51 -32.67 28.07
CA ILE A 1068 -22.34 -31.86 27.15
C ILE A 1068 -22.66 -32.67 25.88
N ALA A 1069 -21.70 -33.40 25.31
CA ALA A 1069 -21.91 -34.28 24.17
C ALA A 1069 -22.94 -35.38 24.45
N LEU A 1070 -22.87 -36.02 25.63
CA LEU A 1070 -23.83 -37.02 26.07
C LEU A 1070 -25.26 -36.47 26.15
N LYS A 1071 -25.45 -35.24 26.67
CA LYS A 1071 -26.77 -34.60 26.71
C LYS A 1071 -27.36 -34.34 25.32
N PHE A 1072 -26.51 -33.96 24.35
CA PHE A 1072 -26.94 -33.79 22.97
C PHE A 1072 -27.30 -35.12 22.29
N TYR A 1073 -26.50 -36.18 22.51
CA TYR A 1073 -26.85 -37.53 22.03
C TYR A 1073 -28.14 -38.06 22.67
N GLU A 1074 -28.35 -37.86 23.98
CA GLU A 1074 -29.59 -38.23 24.67
C GLU A 1074 -30.81 -37.53 24.08
N SER A 1075 -30.68 -36.23 23.80
CA SER A 1075 -31.77 -35.43 23.25
C SER A 1075 -32.11 -35.87 21.82
N ALA A 1076 -31.10 -36.07 20.97
CA ALA A 1076 -31.29 -36.57 19.60
C ALA A 1076 -31.84 -38.01 19.57
N ALA A 1077 -31.41 -38.88 20.48
CA ALA A 1077 -31.91 -40.25 20.60
C ALA A 1077 -33.38 -40.30 21.03
N LYS A 1078 -33.81 -39.43 21.95
CA LYS A 1078 -35.22 -39.28 22.34
C LYS A 1078 -36.10 -38.79 21.19
N MET A 1079 -35.52 -38.01 20.27
CA MET A 1079 -36.20 -37.56 19.05
C MET A 1079 -36.13 -38.59 17.91
N GLY A 1080 -35.63 -39.82 18.18
CA GLY A 1080 -35.68 -40.95 17.24
C GLY A 1080 -34.48 -41.05 16.30
N HIS A 1081 -33.42 -40.27 16.49
CA HIS A 1081 -32.27 -40.30 15.59
C HIS A 1081 -31.47 -41.62 15.72
N PRO A 1082 -31.36 -42.43 14.65
CA PRO A 1082 -30.80 -43.79 14.73
C PRO A 1082 -29.34 -43.80 15.18
N ILE A 1083 -28.51 -42.89 14.65
CA ILE A 1083 -27.09 -42.79 15.00
C ILE A 1083 -26.89 -42.31 16.45
N ALA A 1084 -27.79 -41.47 16.95
CA ALA A 1084 -27.69 -40.98 18.34
C ALA A 1084 -28.05 -42.08 19.33
N LYS A 1085 -29.06 -42.90 19.00
CA LYS A 1085 -29.45 -44.08 19.79
C LYS A 1085 -28.32 -45.12 19.85
N GLU A 1086 -27.71 -45.43 18.71
CA GLU A 1086 -26.56 -46.33 18.64
C GLU A 1086 -25.36 -45.80 19.45
N LYS A 1087 -25.05 -44.50 19.33
CA LYS A 1087 -23.98 -43.86 20.13
C LYS A 1087 -24.27 -43.88 21.63
N MET A 1088 -25.52 -43.66 22.05
CA MET A 1088 -25.93 -43.74 23.45
C MET A 1088 -25.78 -45.16 24.02
N GLU A 1089 -26.17 -46.18 23.26
CA GLU A 1089 -25.99 -47.59 23.65
C GLU A 1089 -24.50 -47.94 23.80
N LEU A 1090 -23.65 -47.50 22.87
CA LEU A 1090 -22.19 -47.67 22.94
C LEU A 1090 -21.53 -46.92 24.12
N LEU A 1091 -22.04 -45.74 24.49
CA LEU A 1091 -21.48 -44.90 25.56
C LEU A 1091 -21.95 -45.35 26.95
N GLN A 1092 -23.16 -45.88 27.09
CA GLN A 1092 -23.65 -46.49 28.34
C GLN A 1092 -22.87 -47.76 28.72
N ILE A 1093 -22.33 -48.49 27.74
CA ILE A 1093 -21.44 -49.65 27.97
C ILE A 1093 -20.08 -49.23 28.59
N LYS A 1094 -19.74 -47.93 28.62
CA LYS A 1094 -18.44 -47.39 29.08
C LYS A 1094 -18.49 -46.43 30.28
N ILE A 1095 -19.56 -46.43 31.07
CA ILE A 1095 -19.55 -45.78 32.40
C ILE A 1095 -19.12 -46.83 33.43
N PRO A 1096 -17.90 -46.75 34.01
CA PRO A 1096 -17.57 -47.56 35.16
C PRO A 1096 -18.43 -47.06 36.31
N VAL A 1097 -19.27 -47.96 36.81
CA VAL A 1097 -19.85 -47.88 38.14
C VAL A 1097 -18.70 -47.59 39.12
N ILE A 1098 -18.69 -46.39 39.68
CA ILE A 1098 -18.05 -46.16 40.97
C ILE A 1098 -18.93 -46.93 41.96
N LEU A 1099 -18.56 -48.17 42.22
CA LEU A 1099 -18.91 -48.85 43.46
C LEU A 1099 -17.64 -48.88 44.29
N GLU A 1100 -17.79 -48.33 45.48
CA GLU A 1100 -16.78 -48.20 46.52
C GLU A 1100 -16.02 -49.50 46.77
N ILE A 1101 -14.74 -49.35 47.08
CA ILE A 1101 -13.94 -50.40 47.69
C ILE A 1101 -14.54 -50.68 49.08
N ASP A 1102 -15.19 -51.83 49.27
CA ASP A 1102 -15.25 -52.47 50.58
C ASP A 1102 -14.17 -53.58 50.61
N PRO A 1103 -13.08 -53.42 51.37
CA PRO A 1103 -12.02 -54.42 51.47
C PRO A 1103 -12.39 -55.61 52.37
N ARG A 1104 -13.69 -55.88 52.61
CA ARG A 1104 -14.16 -57.00 53.44
C ARG A 1104 -15.49 -57.58 52.92
N LYS A 1105 -15.46 -58.44 51.90
CA LYS A 1105 -16.46 -59.51 51.64
C LYS A 1105 -16.13 -60.36 50.39
N ASP A 1106 -15.15 -61.23 50.53
CA ASP A 1106 -15.33 -62.69 50.58
C ASP A 1106 -16.59 -63.35 49.94
N PHE A 1107 -16.31 -64.42 49.17
CA PHE A 1107 -17.10 -65.64 48.84
C PHE A 1107 -18.04 -65.71 47.61
N ILE A 1108 -17.60 -66.55 46.63
CA ILE A 1108 -18.35 -67.58 45.83
C ILE A 1108 -19.49 -67.05 44.92
N LYS A 1109 -19.51 -67.22 43.59
CA LYS A 1109 -19.32 -68.42 42.75
C LYS A 1109 -19.09 -68.00 41.29
#